data_AF-A0A349BAV2-F1
#
_entry.id   AF-A0A349BAV2-F1
#
_cell.length_a   1.000
_cell.length_b   1.000
_cell.length_c   1.000
_cell.angle_alpha   90.00
_cell.angle_beta   90.00
_cell.angle_gamma   90.00
#
_symmetry.space_group_name_H-M   'P 1'
#
loop_
_entity.id
_entity.type
_entity.pdbx_description
1 polymer ?
#
loop_
_entity_poly.entity_id
_entity_poly.type
_entity_poly.pdbx_seq_one_letter_code
_entity_poly.pdbx_strand_id
1 'polypeptide(L)'
;GTVEFLYQPDEDLLAFLEVNTRLQVEHPVTELTTGLDLVRLQIEVALGHPLVGEPPEPNGHAFEARLNAEDPQRGFAPAAGRIERLVLPTGPGVRVDTGVAEGDVIAAEYDSMIAKVIAWGADREQARRRLRRALSQTTVLVEGGTTNKSFLLDLVDRAEVVEGSADTAWLDRLTGADGHRTDRFADIALVVAAIDVHDHERLLDRARFLSSAARGRPESDLEAGHDVELRWEQDEYRLHVATGDLGGWYRVTLDGVVADVVLDRLDDAHSRLVVAGRTYRVVSHAHRTEHLVEVEGIIHRFSRDDGGLLRAPAVSLVVSVEVQPGDRVVAGQRVAVVEAMKMETAVVAPSDGVVEEVFVSPNVQVDVGAPLLRIGASDGNGGHDESTRPRLRLAAAGSSSDADRTTGRLDVLRSLLLGFDVADRDDRIIEAHRDEADADDPTVRRRELELLRVFADLCGLTRDRRGTEGDHGLEVRSPLEHFHAYLRTLDADHESLPDRFRARLHDALAHYGVHSLDRTTALEAAVHSIHRAVQRRQEQLPVVQALLERRLAHCGDPGEQDEVRDTLDRLIAATQAQYPAIGNLARSVRHRCIDRPLLDHARADVHDEVRASLRALADDPGDPVAADRLVATPVPLMSVIAGEDALGRSPVLSAAIVEVLTRRFYKIRALEDLARHVAGAPAVTAGYEHRGRRVAVVGVACDEGDLAGGLAEVAGRVGGDAAHVVDLYVRLAEPRAADELVAIVDVALAAADLPRAVARVAVVAAAAGLDGAEVHHLSWTRDDTGAFREVTVFRGLHPMIGQRLQLWRLENFEVTRVPGPEDVHVFDCVSVEQSGDERLVAVAEVRDITPVRDATGALIALPELEHVLVSCLDGIRRSLSTDRRRRRLEWNRVMLFVWPTVEISLEEVTEVAKRLVPLTNGLGIEQVLVQGRVTDPGSGDTADVVFRLGYQ
;
A
#
# COMPACT_ATOMS: atom_id res chain seq x y z
N GLY A 1 37.26 -1.85 64.71
CA GLY A 1 35.99 -1.13 64.89
C GLY A 1 36.13 0.27 64.37
N THR A 2 35.04 1.03 64.37
CA THR A 2 34.98 2.41 63.86
C THR A 2 34.67 3.35 65.02
N VAL A 3 35.41 4.45 65.12
CA VAL A 3 35.11 5.53 66.06
C VAL A 3 34.42 6.64 65.28
N GLU A 4 33.22 7.03 65.69
CA GLU A 4 32.39 7.98 64.95
C GLU A 4 32.36 9.33 65.66
N PHE A 5 32.45 10.39 64.86
CA PHE A 5 32.49 11.77 65.31
C PHE A 5 31.51 12.62 64.51
N LEU A 6 31.00 13.68 65.14
CA LEU A 6 30.34 14.79 64.47
C LEU A 6 31.35 15.94 64.33
N TYR A 7 31.52 16.45 63.12
CA TYR A 7 32.41 17.57 62.84
C TYR A 7 31.60 18.81 62.46
N GLN A 8 31.86 19.94 63.12
CA GLN A 8 31.27 21.24 62.81
C GLN A 8 32.34 22.15 62.19
N PRO A 9 32.30 22.41 60.87
CA PRO A 9 33.36 23.11 60.15
C PRO A 9 33.61 24.55 60.61
N ASP A 10 32.55 25.29 60.96
CA ASP A 10 32.64 26.71 61.32
C ASP A 10 33.36 26.94 62.65
N GLU A 11 33.28 25.95 63.56
CA GLU A 11 33.87 26.01 64.90
C GLU A 11 35.14 25.16 65.02
N ASP A 12 35.54 24.44 63.96
CA ASP A 12 36.60 23.43 63.97
C ASP A 12 36.45 22.43 65.15
N LEU A 13 35.20 22.06 65.44
CA LEU A 13 34.83 21.24 66.59
C LEU A 13 34.56 19.80 66.16
N LEU A 14 35.29 18.86 66.78
CA LEU A 14 35.08 17.42 66.63
C LEU A 14 34.48 16.84 67.92
N ALA A 15 33.23 16.39 67.87
CA ALA A 15 32.52 15.78 68.99
C ALA A 15 32.40 14.26 68.81
N PHE A 16 32.78 13.49 69.84
CA PHE A 16 32.64 12.03 69.84
C PHE A 16 31.16 11.62 69.88
N LEU A 17 30.78 10.64 69.06
CA LEU A 17 29.46 10.02 69.07
C LEU A 17 29.51 8.64 69.74
N GLU A 18 30.18 7.68 69.10
CA GLU A 18 30.23 6.29 69.57
C GLU A 18 31.43 5.49 69.02
N VAL A 19 31.58 4.25 69.51
CA VAL A 19 32.52 3.27 68.97
C VAL A 19 31.76 2.03 68.53
N ASN A 20 31.71 1.81 67.22
CA ASN A 20 31.19 0.60 66.62
C ASN A 20 32.23 -0.52 66.66
N THR A 21 32.01 -1.52 67.52
CA THR A 21 32.92 -2.65 67.76
C THR A 21 32.79 -3.77 66.72
N ARG A 22 32.44 -3.42 65.49
CA ARG A 22 32.28 -4.31 64.34
C ARG A 22 32.95 -3.73 63.09
N LEU A 23 33.07 -4.52 62.03
CA LEU A 23 33.40 -4.00 60.71
C LEU A 23 32.17 -3.25 60.17
N GLN A 24 32.37 -2.03 59.67
CA GLN A 24 31.30 -1.29 58.98
C GLN A 24 31.15 -1.79 57.55
N VAL A 25 29.94 -1.68 56.99
CA VAL A 25 29.67 -2.20 55.65
C VAL A 25 30.42 -1.40 54.57
N GLU A 26 30.67 -0.11 54.82
CA GLU A 26 31.43 0.85 54.02
C GLU A 26 32.96 0.77 54.18
N HIS A 27 33.48 -0.27 54.85
CA HIS A 27 34.94 -0.50 54.95
C HIS A 27 35.70 -0.54 53.60
N PRO A 28 35.13 -0.94 52.44
CA PRO A 28 35.86 -0.95 51.17
C PRO A 28 36.39 0.43 50.74
N VAL A 29 35.77 1.52 51.19
CA VAL A 29 36.28 2.89 50.97
C VAL A 29 37.67 3.06 51.59
N THR A 30 37.85 2.57 52.82
CA THR A 30 39.14 2.60 53.50
C THR A 30 40.12 1.62 52.86
N GLU A 31 39.69 0.42 52.49
CA GLU A 31 40.54 -0.56 51.82
C GLU A 31 41.11 -0.03 50.50
N LEU A 32 40.29 0.62 49.67
CA LEU A 32 40.75 1.15 48.38
C LEU A 32 41.68 2.36 48.51
N THR A 33 41.51 3.18 49.55
CA THR A 33 42.38 4.33 49.77
C THR A 33 43.67 3.96 50.48
N THR A 34 43.69 2.89 51.29
CA THR A 34 44.89 2.48 52.05
C THR A 34 45.63 1.29 51.44
N GLY A 35 44.97 0.52 50.57
CA GLY A 35 45.46 -0.76 50.07
C GLY A 35 45.41 -1.90 51.10
N LEU A 36 44.82 -1.68 52.27
CA LEU A 36 44.66 -2.70 53.30
C LEU A 36 43.50 -3.65 52.98
N ASP A 37 43.64 -4.90 53.42
CA ASP A 37 42.55 -5.87 53.52
C ASP A 37 42.13 -5.94 55.00
N LEU A 38 41.08 -5.21 55.35
CA LEU A 38 40.62 -5.06 56.73
C LEU A 38 40.02 -6.35 57.26
N VAL A 39 39.41 -7.17 56.40
CA VAL A 39 38.88 -8.48 56.78
C VAL A 39 40.01 -9.42 57.17
N ARG A 40 41.06 -9.50 56.34
CA ARG A 40 42.26 -10.28 56.65
C ARG A 40 42.90 -9.81 57.95
N LEU A 41 43.09 -8.51 58.13
CA LEU A 41 43.71 -7.97 59.36
C LEU A 41 42.89 -8.31 60.61
N GLN A 42 41.55 -8.29 60.53
CA GLN A 42 40.70 -8.73 61.65
C GLN A 42 40.92 -10.21 62.00
N ILE A 43 41.07 -11.07 61.00
CA ILE A 43 41.36 -12.50 61.19
C ILE A 43 42.74 -12.69 61.84
N GLU A 44 43.77 -12.00 61.34
CA GLU A 44 45.13 -12.05 61.91
C GLU A 44 45.14 -11.64 63.38
N VAL A 45 44.46 -10.54 63.72
CA VAL A 45 44.31 -10.09 65.11
C VAL A 45 43.55 -11.11 65.96
N ALA A 46 42.49 -11.70 65.43
CA ALA A 46 41.72 -12.74 66.13
C ALA A 46 42.55 -14.01 66.38
N LEU A 47 43.52 -14.31 65.52
CA LEU A 47 44.51 -15.40 65.71
C LEU A 47 45.63 -15.04 66.70
N GLY A 48 45.65 -13.81 67.23
CA GLY A 48 46.63 -13.33 68.19
C GLY A 48 47.88 -12.72 67.55
N HIS A 49 47.88 -12.49 66.23
CA HIS A 49 48.96 -11.78 65.57
C HIS A 49 48.84 -10.27 65.83
N PRO A 50 49.91 -9.59 66.28
CA PRO A 50 49.86 -8.14 66.48
C PRO A 50 49.84 -7.40 65.14
N LEU A 51 49.18 -6.25 65.09
CA LEU A 51 49.36 -5.29 63.99
C LEU A 51 50.76 -4.67 64.12
N VAL A 52 51.57 -4.81 63.07
CA VAL A 52 52.96 -4.30 63.04
C VAL A 52 53.07 -3.23 61.96
N GLY A 53 53.64 -2.08 62.31
CA GLY A 53 53.82 -0.94 61.42
C GLY A 53 52.92 0.25 61.77
N GLU A 54 53.17 1.38 61.11
CA GLU A 54 52.32 2.57 61.18
C GLU A 54 51.09 2.41 60.28
N PRO A 55 49.96 3.07 60.58
CA PRO A 55 48.82 3.14 59.68
C PRO A 55 49.25 3.71 58.31
N PRO A 56 48.87 3.09 57.18
CA PRO A 56 49.20 3.61 55.86
C PRO A 56 48.48 4.95 55.61
N GLU A 57 49.20 5.86 54.96
CA GLU A 57 48.63 7.13 54.49
C GLU A 57 47.54 6.88 53.42
N PRO A 58 46.40 7.59 53.46
CA PRO A 58 45.40 7.51 52.40
C PRO A 58 45.97 7.94 51.05
N ASN A 59 45.71 7.13 50.02
CA ASN A 59 46.08 7.40 48.63
C ASN A 59 44.81 7.54 47.77
N GLY A 60 44.68 8.70 47.12
CA GLY A 60 43.53 9.03 46.29
C GLY A 60 42.25 9.26 47.09
N HIS A 61 41.11 9.03 46.44
CA HIS A 61 39.78 9.21 47.01
C HIS A 61 38.87 8.06 46.56
N ALA A 62 37.90 7.68 47.38
CA ALA A 62 36.90 6.70 47.02
C ALA A 62 35.49 7.16 47.42
N PHE A 63 34.51 6.88 46.56
CA PHE A 63 33.09 6.97 46.88
C PHE A 63 32.49 5.57 46.92
N GLU A 64 31.58 5.33 47.85
CA GLU A 64 30.70 4.16 47.86
C GLU A 64 29.25 4.62 47.69
N ALA A 65 28.51 3.93 46.82
CA ALA A 65 27.06 4.04 46.71
C ALA A 65 26.41 2.71 47.09
N ARG A 66 25.43 2.77 47.99
CA ARG A 66 24.59 1.62 48.35
C ARG A 66 23.39 1.56 47.41
N LEU A 67 23.43 0.61 46.50
CA LEU A 67 22.34 0.32 45.58
C LEU A 67 21.32 -0.57 46.29
N ASN A 68 20.12 -0.03 46.52
CA ASN A 68 19.06 -0.68 47.28
C ASN A 68 17.81 -0.89 46.43
N ALA A 69 17.05 -1.93 46.76
CA ALA A 69 15.68 -2.14 46.31
C ALA A 69 14.72 -1.26 47.13
N GLU A 70 14.75 0.04 46.85
CA GLU A 70 13.93 1.06 47.49
C GLU A 70 13.34 1.97 46.41
N ASP A 71 12.16 2.54 46.67
CA ASP A 71 11.49 3.48 45.78
C ASP A 71 11.60 4.94 46.29
N PRO A 72 12.53 5.75 45.76
CA PRO A 72 12.67 7.15 46.17
C PRO A 72 11.42 8.00 45.93
N GLN A 73 10.56 7.64 44.97
CA GLN A 73 9.33 8.37 44.67
C GLN A 73 8.22 8.09 45.69
N ARG A 74 8.28 6.94 46.37
CA ARG A 74 7.37 6.54 47.46
C ARG A 74 8.05 6.61 48.82
N GLY A 75 8.86 7.64 49.06
CA GLY A 75 9.48 7.87 50.37
C GLY A 75 10.51 6.81 50.78
N PHE A 76 11.24 6.24 49.80
CA PHE A 76 12.22 5.17 50.00
C PHE A 76 11.61 3.87 50.56
N ALA A 77 10.33 3.62 50.27
CA ALA A 77 9.68 2.37 50.64
C ALA A 77 10.44 1.16 50.05
N PRO A 78 10.59 0.05 50.82
CA PRO A 78 11.20 -1.16 50.32
C PRO A 78 10.47 -1.72 49.10
N ALA A 79 11.24 -2.12 48.08
CA ALA A 79 10.75 -2.62 46.81
C ALA A 79 11.23 -4.07 46.59
N ALA A 80 10.87 -4.95 47.54
CA ALA A 80 11.16 -6.38 47.52
C ALA A 80 10.60 -7.06 46.25
N GLY A 81 11.28 -8.09 45.76
CA GLY A 81 10.88 -8.82 44.56
C GLY A 81 11.99 -9.69 43.99
N ARG A 82 11.67 -10.45 42.95
CA ARG A 82 12.66 -11.28 42.24
C ARG A 82 13.51 -10.40 41.33
N ILE A 83 14.83 -10.58 41.37
CA ILE A 83 15.76 -9.90 40.48
C ILE A 83 15.68 -10.57 39.12
N GLU A 84 15.05 -9.91 38.15
CA GLU A 84 14.92 -10.44 36.79
C GLU A 84 16.16 -10.18 35.95
N ARG A 85 16.86 -9.07 36.23
CA ARG A 85 18.07 -8.69 35.52
C ARG A 85 19.04 -8.04 36.48
N LEU A 86 20.30 -8.51 36.47
CA LEU A 86 21.38 -7.90 37.25
C LEU A 86 22.66 -7.79 36.42
N VAL A 87 22.93 -6.58 35.93
CA VAL A 87 24.17 -6.24 35.21
C VAL A 87 24.95 -5.26 36.09
N LEU A 88 26.06 -5.72 36.65
CA LEU A 88 26.93 -4.92 37.50
C LEU A 88 28.08 -4.29 36.69
N PRO A 89 28.56 -3.10 37.08
CA PRO A 89 29.59 -2.39 36.34
C PRO A 89 30.96 -3.03 36.56
N THR A 90 31.83 -2.86 35.58
CA THR A 90 33.24 -3.29 35.64
C THR A 90 34.14 -2.18 35.10
N GLY A 91 35.40 -2.18 35.52
CA GLY A 91 36.41 -1.29 34.96
C GLY A 91 37.47 -0.83 35.97
N PRO A 92 38.49 -0.09 35.50
CA PRO A 92 39.57 0.38 36.36
C PRO A 92 39.08 1.29 37.49
N GLY A 93 39.48 0.97 38.71
CA GLY A 93 39.09 1.75 39.90
C GLY A 93 37.63 1.58 40.31
N VAL A 94 36.90 0.59 39.78
CA VAL A 94 35.55 0.23 40.22
C VAL A 94 35.60 -1.13 40.92
N ARG A 95 35.05 -1.20 42.13
CA ARG A 95 34.82 -2.43 42.89
C ARG A 95 33.33 -2.53 43.17
N VAL A 96 32.77 -3.72 43.02
CA VAL A 96 31.38 -4.01 43.35
C VAL A 96 31.34 -5.19 44.28
N ASP A 97 30.73 -5.02 45.45
CA ASP A 97 30.49 -6.07 46.42
C ASP A 97 28.97 -6.32 46.45
N THR A 98 28.52 -7.53 46.13
CA THR A 98 27.10 -7.92 46.13
C THR A 98 26.90 -9.29 46.79
N GLY A 99 25.73 -9.50 47.38
CA GLY A 99 25.33 -10.77 47.99
C GLY A 99 24.21 -11.50 47.25
N VAL A 100 23.76 -10.98 46.10
CA VAL A 100 22.63 -11.48 45.32
C VAL A 100 23.03 -11.69 43.86
N ALA A 101 22.32 -12.57 43.18
CA ALA A 101 22.47 -12.85 41.75
C ALA A 101 21.14 -12.66 41.01
N GLU A 102 21.21 -12.61 39.67
CA GLU A 102 20.02 -12.69 38.83
C GLU A 102 19.23 -13.97 39.13
N GLY A 103 17.92 -13.83 39.34
CA GLY A 103 17.02 -14.91 39.76
C GLY A 103 16.76 -15.00 41.27
N ASP A 104 17.59 -14.37 42.10
CA ASP A 104 17.37 -14.33 43.55
C ASP A 104 16.17 -13.43 43.91
N VAL A 105 15.59 -13.66 45.08
CA VAL A 105 14.48 -12.86 45.61
C VAL A 105 15.00 -11.97 46.74
N ILE A 106 14.78 -10.66 46.60
CA ILE A 106 15.01 -9.70 47.67
C ILE A 106 13.82 -9.82 48.63
N ALA A 107 14.04 -10.50 49.74
CA ALA A 107 13.03 -10.75 50.76
C ALA A 107 12.76 -9.47 51.58
N ALA A 108 11.49 -9.22 51.89
CA ALA A 108 11.06 -8.04 52.63
C ALA A 108 11.42 -8.10 54.13
N GLU A 109 11.95 -9.22 54.63
CA GLU A 109 12.38 -9.36 56.03
C GLU A 109 13.85 -8.95 56.27
N TYR A 110 14.62 -8.74 55.19
CA TYR A 110 16.06 -8.48 55.22
C TYR A 110 16.41 -7.10 54.64
N ASP A 111 17.69 -6.72 54.73
CA ASP A 111 18.22 -5.47 54.17
C ASP A 111 17.90 -5.35 52.66
N SER A 112 17.47 -4.17 52.23
CA SER A 112 17.13 -3.84 50.84
C SER A 112 18.36 -3.74 49.93
N MET A 113 19.57 -3.81 50.49
CA MET A 113 20.83 -3.66 49.76
C MET A 113 21.07 -4.77 48.72
N ILE A 114 21.23 -4.33 47.47
CA ILE A 114 21.55 -5.19 46.32
C ILE A 114 23.07 -5.26 46.15
N ALA A 115 23.73 -4.11 46.16
CA ALA A 115 25.16 -4.01 45.93
C ALA A 115 25.77 -2.75 46.53
N LYS A 116 27.05 -2.81 46.84
CA LYS A 116 27.91 -1.65 47.11
C LYS A 116 28.71 -1.38 45.86
N VAL A 117 28.55 -0.20 45.27
CA VAL A 117 29.33 0.23 44.11
C VAL A 117 30.36 1.24 44.60
N ILE A 118 31.63 0.83 44.59
CA ILE A 118 32.73 1.64 45.09
C ILE A 118 33.61 2.07 43.92
N ALA A 119 33.90 3.37 43.85
CA ALA A 119 34.78 3.93 42.83
C ALA A 119 35.92 4.70 43.47
N TRP A 120 37.15 4.30 43.14
CA TRP A 120 38.38 4.97 43.54
C TRP A 120 38.92 5.84 42.40
N GLY A 121 39.58 6.95 42.74
CA GLY A 121 40.29 7.84 41.83
C GLY A 121 41.48 8.51 42.50
N ALA A 122 42.38 9.09 41.70
CA ALA A 122 43.51 9.87 42.19
C ALA A 122 43.07 11.12 42.97
N ASP A 123 41.87 11.62 42.68
CA ASP A 123 41.22 12.72 43.37
C ASP A 123 39.70 12.46 43.47
N ARG A 124 39.01 13.32 44.24
CA ARG A 124 37.57 13.24 44.48
C ARG A 124 36.75 13.30 43.18
N GLU A 125 37.13 14.16 42.24
CA GLU A 125 36.38 14.35 41.00
C GLU A 125 36.50 13.13 40.07
N GLN A 126 37.69 12.54 39.96
CA GLN A 126 37.90 11.30 39.22
C GLN A 126 37.10 10.15 39.84
N ALA A 127 37.12 9.99 41.16
CA ALA A 127 36.35 8.97 41.87
C ALA A 127 34.83 9.15 41.63
N ARG A 128 34.33 10.38 41.74
CA ARG A 128 32.92 10.76 41.50
C ARG A 128 32.48 10.45 40.07
N ARG A 129 33.25 10.87 39.06
CA ARG A 129 32.95 10.57 37.64
C ARG A 129 32.98 9.08 37.33
N ARG A 130 33.89 8.32 37.97
CA ARG A 130 33.92 6.85 37.87
C ARG A 130 32.69 6.22 38.51
N LEU A 131 32.27 6.70 39.69
CA LEU A 131 31.05 6.22 40.34
C LEU A 131 29.81 6.49 39.48
N ARG A 132 29.66 7.71 38.97
CA ARG A 132 28.56 8.07 38.05
C ARG A 132 28.52 7.13 36.85
N ARG A 133 29.66 6.92 36.19
CA ARG A 133 29.76 5.98 35.06
C ARG A 133 29.37 4.57 35.49
N ALA A 134 29.92 4.06 36.60
CA ALA A 134 29.62 2.73 37.11
C ALA A 134 28.11 2.55 37.33
N LEU A 135 27.46 3.48 38.04
CA LEU A 135 26.01 3.47 38.26
C LEU A 135 25.21 3.50 36.95
N SER A 136 25.64 4.29 35.95
CA SER A 136 24.96 4.35 34.63
C SER A 136 25.10 3.08 33.79
N GLN A 137 26.12 2.26 34.09
CA GLN A 137 26.33 0.95 33.46
C GLN A 137 25.65 -0.18 34.23
N THR A 138 25.14 0.10 35.44
CA THR A 138 24.38 -0.86 36.23
C THR A 138 22.94 -0.96 35.72
N THR A 139 22.49 -2.17 35.41
CA THR A 139 21.07 -2.46 35.14
C THR A 139 20.56 -3.40 36.21
N VAL A 140 19.49 -2.99 36.91
CA VAL A 140 18.79 -3.83 37.89
C VAL A 140 17.30 -3.74 37.62
N LEU A 141 16.68 -4.88 37.32
CA LEU A 141 15.23 -5.00 37.18
C LEU A 141 14.72 -5.94 38.27
N VAL A 142 13.79 -5.45 39.07
CA VAL A 142 13.14 -6.21 40.15
C VAL A 142 11.67 -6.35 39.79
N GLU A 143 11.18 -7.59 39.77
CA GLU A 143 9.79 -7.92 39.47
C GLU A 143 8.86 -7.19 40.46
N GLY A 144 8.00 -6.31 39.93
CA GLY A 144 7.09 -5.46 40.73
C GLY A 144 7.78 -4.40 41.60
N GLY A 145 9.11 -4.28 41.53
CA GLY A 145 9.93 -3.39 42.36
C GLY A 145 10.63 -2.27 41.59
N THR A 146 11.52 -1.55 42.26
CA THR A 146 12.43 -0.56 41.67
C THR A 146 13.69 -0.45 42.52
N THR A 147 14.61 0.45 42.17
CA THR A 147 15.83 0.71 42.93
C THR A 147 16.07 2.20 43.15
N ASN A 148 16.92 2.51 44.13
CA ASN A 148 17.39 3.88 44.36
C ASN A 148 18.42 4.36 43.31
N LYS A 149 18.70 3.60 42.24
CA LYS A 149 19.75 3.91 41.24
C LYS A 149 19.60 5.30 40.61
N SER A 150 18.39 5.64 40.15
CA SER A 150 18.11 6.94 39.54
C SER A 150 18.37 8.09 40.51
N PHE A 151 18.05 7.90 41.79
CA PHE A 151 18.33 8.86 42.84
C PHE A 151 19.83 9.01 43.10
N LEU A 152 20.58 7.92 43.15
CA LEU A 152 22.04 7.94 43.29
C LEU A 152 22.74 8.66 42.13
N LEU A 153 22.27 8.46 40.90
CA LEU A 153 22.80 9.13 39.71
C LEU A 153 22.60 10.65 39.75
N ASP A 154 21.44 11.11 40.23
CA ASP A 154 21.16 12.53 40.46
C ASP A 154 22.05 13.08 41.59
N LEU A 155 22.12 12.36 42.71
CA LEU A 155 22.87 12.76 43.90
C LEU A 155 24.35 13.04 43.61
N VAL A 156 24.98 12.18 42.81
CA VAL A 156 26.41 12.27 42.46
C VAL A 156 26.74 13.53 41.64
N ASP A 157 25.76 14.17 41.00
CA ASP A 157 25.94 15.38 40.19
C ASP A 157 25.48 16.67 40.86
N ARG A 158 24.90 16.60 42.07
CA ARG A 158 24.46 17.79 42.79
C ARG A 158 25.63 18.65 43.25
N ALA A 159 25.42 19.97 43.22
CA ALA A 159 26.44 20.95 43.59
C ALA A 159 27.00 20.67 44.99
N GLU A 160 26.13 20.34 45.95
CA GLU A 160 26.51 20.09 47.33
C GLU A 160 27.42 18.86 47.49
N VAL A 161 27.25 17.84 46.64
CA VAL A 161 28.11 16.64 46.62
C VAL A 161 29.42 16.90 45.89
N VAL A 162 29.37 17.65 44.79
CA VAL A 162 30.54 18.05 44.01
C VAL A 162 31.47 18.95 44.84
N GLU A 163 30.90 19.95 45.51
CA GLU A 163 31.62 20.93 46.34
C GLU A 163 31.98 20.35 47.72
N GLY A 164 31.26 19.33 48.20
CA GLY A 164 31.45 18.73 49.51
C GLY A 164 30.87 19.57 50.65
N SER A 165 29.78 20.28 50.39
CA SER A 165 29.08 21.17 51.34
C SER A 165 27.83 20.55 51.98
N ALA A 166 27.49 19.31 51.66
CA ALA A 166 26.34 18.61 52.26
C ALA A 166 26.54 18.32 53.76
N ASP A 167 25.56 18.71 54.58
CA ASP A 167 25.48 18.37 56.01
C ASP A 167 24.58 17.14 56.27
N THR A 168 24.56 16.66 57.51
CA THR A 168 23.83 15.43 57.88
C THR A 168 22.31 15.53 57.74
N ALA A 169 21.74 16.74 57.69
CA ALA A 169 20.31 16.97 57.53
C ALA A 169 19.95 17.41 56.10
N TRP A 170 20.92 17.55 55.20
CA TRP A 170 20.70 18.03 53.84
C TRP A 170 19.80 17.09 53.05
N LEU A 171 20.00 15.77 53.19
CA LEU A 171 19.18 14.77 52.51
C LEU A 171 17.71 14.85 52.94
N ASP A 172 17.45 14.98 54.24
CA ASP A 172 16.08 15.11 54.78
C ASP A 172 15.39 16.39 54.28
N ARG A 173 16.14 17.50 54.18
CA ARG A 173 15.63 18.75 53.60
C ARG A 173 15.33 18.59 52.12
N LEU A 174 16.18 17.87 51.39
CA LEU A 174 16.02 17.63 49.97
C LEU A 174 14.77 16.79 49.69
N THR A 175 14.61 15.66 50.39
CA THR A 175 13.49 14.74 50.19
C THR A 175 12.18 15.32 50.71
N GLY A 176 12.21 16.05 51.84
CA GLY A 176 11.04 16.75 52.38
C GLY A 176 10.53 17.90 51.50
N ALA A 177 11.37 18.43 50.61
CA ALA A 177 11.00 19.43 49.61
C ALA A 177 10.67 18.83 48.23
N ASP A 178 10.60 17.49 48.10
CA ASP A 178 10.44 16.76 46.84
C ASP A 178 11.51 17.10 45.78
N GLY A 179 12.63 17.69 46.20
CA GLY A 179 13.66 18.20 45.29
C GLY A 179 14.43 17.11 44.55
N HIS A 180 14.24 15.83 44.92
CA HIS A 180 14.80 14.65 44.26
C HIS A 180 13.93 14.14 43.11
N ARG A 181 12.70 14.65 42.94
CA ARG A 181 11.79 14.25 41.85
C ARG A 181 12.14 15.02 40.57
N THR A 182 12.13 14.34 39.43
CA THR A 182 12.40 14.94 38.12
C THR A 182 11.40 14.44 37.08
N ASP A 183 10.96 15.35 36.21
CA ASP A 183 10.08 15.11 35.08
C ASP A 183 10.85 14.97 33.75
N ARG A 184 12.17 15.12 33.78
CA ARG A 184 13.02 15.01 32.59
C ARG A 184 12.82 13.66 31.93
N PHE A 185 12.54 13.67 30.63
CA PHE A 185 12.29 12.50 29.78
C PHE A 185 11.02 11.70 30.12
N ALA A 186 10.13 12.20 30.99
CA ALA A 186 8.87 11.53 31.29
C ALA A 186 7.95 11.40 30.06
N ASP A 187 8.01 12.36 29.13
CA ASP A 187 7.34 12.32 27.82
C ASP A 187 7.85 11.17 26.94
N ILE A 188 9.18 10.99 26.90
CA ILE A 188 9.84 9.89 26.18
C ILE A 188 9.51 8.54 26.82
N ALA A 189 9.54 8.47 28.15
CA ALA A 189 9.22 7.27 28.90
C ALA A 189 7.75 6.85 28.72
N LEU A 190 6.83 7.83 28.65
CA LEU A 190 5.40 7.60 28.37
C LEU A 190 5.21 6.98 26.98
N VAL A 191 5.92 7.48 25.96
CA VAL A 191 5.88 6.92 24.60
C VAL A 191 6.32 5.46 24.59
N VAL A 192 7.43 5.13 25.26
CA VAL A 192 7.91 3.74 25.35
C VAL A 192 6.90 2.86 26.08
N ALA A 193 6.37 3.31 27.22
CA ALA A 193 5.36 2.55 27.96
C ALA A 193 4.13 2.27 27.10
N ALA A 194 3.68 3.24 26.30
CA ALA A 194 2.56 3.07 25.39
C ALA A 194 2.86 2.05 24.28
N ILE A 195 4.08 2.07 23.72
CA ILE A 195 4.55 1.09 22.74
C ILE A 195 4.64 -0.31 23.37
N ASP A 196 5.17 -0.45 24.58
CA ASP A 196 5.26 -1.73 25.30
C ASP A 196 3.86 -2.36 25.49
N VAL A 197 2.84 -1.55 25.86
CA VAL A 197 1.45 -2.01 25.96
C VAL A 197 0.91 -2.44 24.59
N HIS A 198 1.13 -1.63 23.56
CA HIS A 198 0.67 -1.92 22.20
C HIS A 198 1.29 -3.23 21.66
N ASP A 199 2.60 -3.41 21.81
CA ASP A 199 3.31 -4.63 21.42
C ASP A 199 2.77 -5.86 22.16
N HIS A 200 2.45 -5.72 23.45
CA HIS A 200 1.87 -6.81 24.24
C HIS A 200 0.47 -7.21 23.75
N GLU A 201 -0.42 -6.26 23.47
CA GLU A 201 -1.75 -6.55 22.92
C GLU A 201 -1.65 -7.21 21.54
N ARG A 202 -0.72 -6.76 20.68
CA ARG A 202 -0.42 -7.40 19.39
C ARG A 202 0.09 -8.83 19.54
N LEU A 203 0.94 -9.09 20.54
CA LEU A 203 1.41 -10.45 20.84
C LEU A 203 0.24 -11.36 21.23
N LEU A 204 -0.69 -10.87 22.06
CA LEU A 204 -1.89 -11.60 22.47
C LEU A 204 -2.82 -11.88 21.29
N ASP A 205 -3.08 -10.90 20.43
CA ASP A 205 -3.91 -11.09 19.24
C ASP A 205 -3.28 -12.09 18.26
N ARG A 206 -1.95 -12.02 18.04
CA ARG A 206 -1.25 -13.02 17.23
C ARG A 206 -1.42 -14.43 17.81
N ALA A 207 -1.29 -14.59 19.12
CA ALA A 207 -1.50 -15.88 19.78
C ALA A 207 -2.95 -16.39 19.61
N ARG A 208 -3.94 -15.50 19.70
CA ARG A 208 -5.35 -15.84 19.42
C ARG A 208 -5.55 -16.26 17.97
N PHE A 209 -4.99 -15.49 17.02
CA PHE A 209 -5.03 -15.79 15.60
C PHE A 209 -4.44 -17.16 15.28
N LEU A 210 -3.26 -17.49 15.80
CA LEU A 210 -2.64 -18.81 15.56
C LEU A 210 -3.50 -19.94 16.15
N SER A 211 -4.07 -19.74 17.33
CA SER A 211 -4.97 -20.71 17.99
C SER A 211 -6.29 -20.92 17.25
N SER A 212 -6.87 -19.87 16.68
CA SER A 212 -8.10 -19.93 15.88
C SER A 212 -7.84 -20.47 14.47
N ALA A 213 -6.71 -20.12 13.86
CA ALA A 213 -6.22 -20.66 12.60
C ALA A 213 -5.99 -22.17 12.66
N ALA A 214 -5.37 -22.69 13.73
CA ALA A 214 -5.22 -24.13 13.97
C ALA A 214 -6.57 -24.89 14.00
N ARG A 215 -7.65 -24.20 14.38
CA ARG A 215 -9.04 -24.72 14.38
C ARG A 215 -9.76 -24.52 13.03
N GLY A 216 -9.07 -23.98 12.03
CA GLY A 216 -9.58 -23.73 10.69
C GLY A 216 -10.43 -22.46 10.54
N ARG A 217 -10.41 -21.57 11.53
CA ARG A 217 -11.11 -20.27 11.51
C ARG A 217 -10.17 -19.18 12.01
N PRO A 218 -9.25 -18.67 11.18
CA PRO A 218 -8.38 -17.57 11.57
C PRO A 218 -9.22 -16.34 11.92
N GLU A 219 -9.04 -15.83 13.13
CA GLU A 219 -9.73 -14.67 13.71
C GLU A 219 -8.68 -13.74 14.34
N SER A 220 -8.86 -12.43 14.14
CA SER A 220 -8.05 -11.35 14.74
C SER A 220 -9.02 -10.20 15.05
N ASP A 221 -8.92 -9.65 16.25
CA ASP A 221 -9.88 -8.67 16.79
C ASP A 221 -9.29 -7.26 16.88
N LEU A 222 -8.02 -7.08 16.52
CA LEU A 222 -7.34 -5.78 16.61
C LEU A 222 -7.68 -4.87 15.41
N GLU A 223 -8.41 -3.79 15.72
CA GLU A 223 -8.56 -2.63 14.85
C GLU A 223 -7.19 -1.96 14.54
N ALA A 224 -7.19 -1.01 13.60
CA ALA A 224 -5.98 -0.30 13.23
C ALA A 224 -5.52 0.63 14.36
N GLY A 225 -4.38 0.30 14.97
CA GLY A 225 -3.87 1.03 16.13
C GLY A 225 -4.63 0.68 17.40
N HIS A 226 -4.09 1.09 18.54
CA HIS A 226 -4.66 0.79 19.85
C HIS A 226 -4.60 2.01 20.76
N ASP A 227 -5.73 2.35 21.36
CA ASP A 227 -5.79 3.35 22.42
C ASP A 227 -5.23 2.75 23.71
N VAL A 228 -4.16 3.35 24.19
CA VAL A 228 -3.44 2.97 25.40
C VAL A 228 -3.69 4.02 26.48
N GLU A 229 -4.30 3.59 27.57
CA GLU A 229 -4.55 4.41 28.74
C GLU A 229 -3.50 4.14 29.81
N LEU A 230 -2.72 5.17 30.14
CA LEU A 230 -1.66 5.13 31.14
C LEU A 230 -1.83 6.27 32.14
N ARG A 231 -1.62 5.97 33.41
CA ARG A 231 -1.58 6.95 34.49
C ARG A 231 -0.13 7.19 34.90
N TRP A 232 0.22 8.46 35.03
CA TRP A 232 1.49 8.90 35.58
C TRP A 232 1.21 9.93 36.67
N GLU A 233 1.71 9.68 37.88
CA GLU A 233 1.36 10.48 39.06
C GLU A 233 -0.17 10.53 39.25
N GLN A 234 -0.78 11.72 39.15
CA GLN A 234 -2.23 11.93 39.25
C GLN A 234 -2.90 12.15 37.89
N ASP A 235 -2.13 12.21 36.80
CA ASP A 235 -2.65 12.49 35.47
C ASP A 235 -2.88 11.21 34.67
N GLU A 236 -3.98 11.20 33.92
CA GLU A 236 -4.30 10.15 32.96
C GLU A 236 -3.94 10.58 31.54
N TYR A 237 -3.36 9.67 30.77
CA TYR A 237 -2.93 9.88 29.39
C TYR A 237 -3.53 8.79 28.51
N ARG A 238 -4.25 9.22 27.48
CA ARG A 238 -4.76 8.34 26.43
C ARG A 238 -3.96 8.56 25.16
N LEU A 239 -3.16 7.57 24.78
CA LEU A 239 -2.30 7.61 23.60
C LEU A 239 -2.85 6.64 22.56
N HIS A 240 -2.96 7.09 21.32
CA HIS A 240 -3.22 6.17 20.20
C HIS A 240 -1.88 5.73 19.62
N VAL A 241 -1.60 4.42 19.65
CA VAL A 241 -0.35 3.84 19.14
C VAL A 241 -0.62 2.98 17.93
N ALA A 242 0.12 3.21 16.85
CA ALA A 242 0.03 2.46 15.61
C ALA A 242 1.43 2.02 15.16
N THR A 243 1.60 0.75 14.83
CA THR A 243 2.85 0.21 14.26
C THR A 243 2.81 0.28 12.74
N GLY A 244 3.81 0.90 12.11
CA GLY A 244 3.84 0.95 10.63
C GLY A 244 4.77 -0.05 9.97
N ASP A 245 5.76 -0.64 10.62
CA ASP A 245 6.60 -1.64 9.95
C ASP A 245 7.19 -2.67 10.91
N LEU A 246 8.00 -3.58 10.35
CA LEU A 246 8.80 -4.54 11.12
C LEU A 246 10.11 -3.95 11.64
N GLY A 247 10.45 -2.72 11.25
CA GLY A 247 11.67 -2.01 11.63
C GLY A 247 11.56 -1.29 12.97
N GLY A 248 10.45 -1.46 13.68
CA GLY A 248 10.20 -0.80 14.96
C GLY A 248 9.77 0.66 14.80
N TRP A 249 9.19 1.04 13.66
CA TRP A 249 8.59 2.36 13.49
C TRP A 249 7.15 2.40 14.03
N TYR A 250 6.90 3.35 14.91
CA TYR A 250 5.62 3.59 15.56
C TYR A 250 5.17 5.03 15.35
N ARG A 251 3.87 5.21 15.22
CA ARG A 251 3.19 6.50 15.27
C ARG A 251 2.41 6.58 16.57
N VAL A 252 2.73 7.56 17.39
CA VAL A 252 2.07 7.80 18.69
C VAL A 252 1.37 9.14 18.65
N THR A 253 0.07 9.14 18.96
CA THR A 253 -0.76 10.34 19.01
C THR A 253 -1.23 10.59 20.45
N LEU A 254 -1.00 11.79 20.96
CA LEU A 254 -1.49 12.26 22.27
C LEU A 254 -2.12 13.65 22.08
N ASP A 255 -3.36 13.82 22.52
CA ASP A 255 -4.12 15.08 22.42
C ASP A 255 -4.10 15.72 21.00
N GLY A 256 -4.10 14.88 19.96
CA GLY A 256 -4.05 15.29 18.55
C GLY A 256 -2.67 15.66 18.01
N VAL A 257 -1.62 15.62 18.84
CA VAL A 257 -0.22 15.76 18.41
C VAL A 257 0.31 14.40 18.02
N VAL A 258 0.94 14.31 16.84
CA VAL A 258 1.50 13.06 16.29
C VAL A 258 3.02 13.08 16.42
N ALA A 259 3.59 11.98 16.93
CA ALA A 259 5.02 11.72 16.98
C ALA A 259 5.36 10.41 16.26
N ASP A 260 6.25 10.50 15.27
CA ASP A 260 6.82 9.32 14.61
C ASP A 260 8.12 8.95 15.33
N VAL A 261 8.22 7.69 15.75
CA VAL A 261 9.32 7.20 16.58
C VAL A 261 9.82 5.85 16.09
N VAL A 262 11.11 5.59 16.26
CA VAL A 262 11.72 4.28 15.97
C VAL A 262 12.24 3.69 17.26
N LEU A 263 11.76 2.50 17.64
CA LEU A 263 12.19 1.75 18.80
C LEU A 263 12.94 0.49 18.38
N ASP A 264 14.27 0.52 18.53
CA ASP A 264 15.17 -0.58 18.24
C ASP A 264 15.43 -1.39 19.52
N ARG A 265 14.84 -2.59 19.60
CA ARG A 265 14.98 -3.52 20.75
C ARG A 265 16.32 -4.25 20.65
N LEU A 266 17.21 -4.04 21.62
CA LEU A 266 18.54 -4.65 21.64
C LEU A 266 18.53 -5.99 22.36
N ASP A 267 17.76 -6.09 23.44
CA ASP A 267 17.44 -7.32 24.17
C ASP A 267 16.07 -7.18 24.86
N ASP A 268 15.70 -8.11 25.74
CA ASP A 268 14.41 -8.14 26.42
C ASP A 268 14.13 -6.92 27.33
N ALA A 269 15.16 -6.12 27.65
CA ALA A 269 15.06 -4.96 28.53
C ALA A 269 15.60 -3.67 27.90
N HIS A 270 16.68 -3.75 27.13
CA HIS A 270 17.38 -2.60 26.57
C HIS A 270 16.85 -2.27 25.18
N SER A 271 16.54 -0.99 24.99
CA SER A 271 16.07 -0.47 23.71
C SER A 271 16.74 0.86 23.38
N ARG A 272 16.74 1.21 22.11
CA ARG A 272 17.18 2.50 21.61
C ARG A 272 16.00 3.17 20.92
N LEU A 273 15.53 4.28 21.49
CA LEU A 273 14.43 5.06 20.93
C LEU A 273 14.98 6.24 20.13
N VAL A 274 14.48 6.46 18.92
CA VAL A 274 14.75 7.65 18.11
C VAL A 274 13.48 8.47 17.96
N VAL A 275 13.50 9.71 18.45
CA VAL A 275 12.39 10.67 18.35
C VAL A 275 12.92 11.99 17.82
N ALA A 276 12.32 12.50 16.74
CA ALA A 276 12.74 13.76 16.09
C ALA A 276 14.26 13.84 15.82
N GLY A 277 14.87 12.71 15.41
CA GLY A 277 16.30 12.59 15.11
C GLY A 277 17.23 12.50 16.33
N ARG A 278 16.70 12.50 17.56
CA ARG A 278 17.47 12.29 18.79
C ARG A 278 17.35 10.85 19.26
N THR A 279 18.47 10.29 19.72
CA THR A 279 18.55 8.91 20.21
C THR A 279 18.58 8.90 21.74
N TYR A 280 17.78 8.02 22.35
CA TYR A 280 17.71 7.79 23.79
C TYR A 280 18.00 6.33 24.13
N ARG A 281 18.80 6.11 25.17
CA ARG A 281 18.96 4.78 25.80
C ARG A 281 17.79 4.53 26.73
N VAL A 282 17.12 3.41 26.50
CA VAL A 282 15.94 3.00 27.26
C VAL A 282 16.19 1.64 27.89
N VAL A 283 15.79 1.49 29.15
CA VAL A 283 15.59 0.18 29.78
C VAL A 283 14.15 0.12 30.21
N SER A 284 13.34 -0.78 29.66
CA SER A 284 11.95 -0.95 30.09
C SER A 284 11.67 -2.35 30.60
N HIS A 285 10.75 -2.41 31.55
CA HIS A 285 10.22 -3.64 32.09
C HIS A 285 8.74 -3.44 32.42
N ALA A 286 7.89 -4.30 31.85
CA ALA A 286 6.46 -4.29 32.07
C ALA A 286 6.06 -5.43 33.02
N HIS A 287 5.37 -5.09 34.11
CA HIS A 287 4.85 -6.06 35.06
C HIS A 287 3.35 -5.85 35.30
N ARG A 288 2.52 -6.74 34.76
CA ARG A 288 1.04 -6.80 34.90
C ARG A 288 0.30 -5.47 34.64
N THR A 289 0.34 -4.54 35.58
CA THR A 289 -0.36 -3.25 35.57
C THR A 289 0.60 -2.07 35.72
N GLU A 290 1.89 -2.29 35.98
CA GLU A 290 2.91 -1.25 36.11
C GLU A 290 3.98 -1.41 35.03
N HIS A 291 4.40 -0.29 34.46
CA HIS A 291 5.45 -0.18 33.47
C HIS A 291 6.56 0.69 34.03
N LEU A 292 7.75 0.11 34.20
CA LEU A 292 8.94 0.82 34.65
C LEU A 292 9.81 1.09 33.43
N VAL A 293 10.06 2.36 33.15
CA VAL A 293 10.83 2.81 32.00
C VAL A 293 11.94 3.74 32.48
N GLU A 294 13.18 3.32 32.28
CA GLU A 294 14.37 4.12 32.51
C GLU A 294 14.82 4.78 31.20
N VAL A 295 14.94 6.10 31.18
CA VAL A 295 15.46 6.87 30.05
C VAL A 295 16.69 7.65 30.49
N GLU A 296 17.83 7.41 29.86
CA GLU A 296 19.11 8.08 30.20
C GLU A 296 19.48 8.02 31.70
N GLY A 297 19.12 6.92 32.38
CA GLY A 297 19.38 6.73 33.81
C GLY A 297 18.30 7.25 34.76
N ILE A 298 17.21 7.82 34.23
CA ILE A 298 16.08 8.34 35.01
C ILE A 298 14.92 7.36 34.93
N ILE A 299 14.44 6.88 36.08
CA ILE A 299 13.35 5.89 36.16
C ILE A 299 12.00 6.60 36.25
N HIS A 300 11.07 6.19 35.38
CA HIS A 300 9.66 6.58 35.38
C HIS A 300 8.78 5.35 35.56
N ARG A 301 7.70 5.51 36.33
CA ARG A 301 6.70 4.46 36.56
C ARG A 301 5.35 4.91 36.02
N PHE A 302 4.76 4.10 35.16
CA PHE A 302 3.41 4.28 34.63
C PHE A 302 2.54 3.12 35.10
N SER A 303 1.26 3.39 35.39
CA SER A 303 0.30 2.33 35.73
C SER A 303 -0.83 2.30 34.71
N ARG A 304 -1.30 1.12 34.35
CA ARG A 304 -2.56 0.94 33.61
C ARG A 304 -3.73 0.97 34.61
N ASP A 305 -4.84 1.60 34.25
CA ASP A 305 -5.97 1.68 35.18
C ASP A 305 -6.63 0.29 35.34
N ASP A 306 -6.57 -0.26 36.55
CA ASP A 306 -7.12 -1.58 36.90
C ASP A 306 -8.52 -1.45 37.54
N GLY A 307 -9.30 -0.47 37.06
CA GLY A 307 -10.65 -0.19 37.54
C GLY A 307 -10.72 0.16 39.02
N GLY A 308 -9.80 1.02 39.50
CA GLY A 308 -9.80 1.52 40.88
C GLY A 308 -9.33 0.52 41.95
N LEU A 309 -8.68 -0.57 41.58
CA LEU A 309 -8.15 -1.57 42.49
C LEU A 309 -6.82 -1.14 43.16
N LEU A 310 -6.83 -0.91 44.47
CA LEU A 310 -5.64 -0.63 45.28
C LEU A 310 -4.99 -1.94 45.71
N ARG A 311 -3.66 -2.00 45.58
CA ARG A 311 -2.84 -3.19 45.83
C ARG A 311 -1.76 -2.92 46.88
N ALA A 312 -1.26 -3.99 47.50
CA ALA A 312 -0.19 -3.93 48.48
C ALA A 312 1.12 -3.47 47.81
N PRO A 313 1.78 -2.41 48.31
CA PRO A 313 2.95 -1.82 47.68
C PRO A 313 4.23 -2.66 47.85
N ALA A 314 4.24 -3.55 48.84
CA ALA A 314 5.31 -4.49 49.15
C ALA A 314 4.70 -5.75 49.79
N VAL A 315 5.51 -6.76 50.08
CA VAL A 315 5.08 -7.79 51.05
C VAL A 315 4.89 -7.09 52.38
N SER A 316 3.69 -7.15 52.95
CA SER A 316 3.38 -6.37 54.15
C SER A 316 2.39 -7.08 55.06
N LEU A 317 2.45 -6.77 56.34
CA LEU A 317 1.40 -7.10 57.31
C LEU A 317 0.37 -5.96 57.30
N VAL A 318 -0.90 -6.26 57.07
CA VAL A 318 -1.96 -5.26 57.18
C VAL A 318 -2.16 -4.91 58.65
N VAL A 319 -1.75 -3.72 59.09
CA VAL A 319 -1.88 -3.27 60.48
C VAL A 319 -3.32 -2.84 60.77
N SER A 320 -3.89 -2.05 59.86
CA SER A 320 -5.27 -1.59 59.95
C SER A 320 -5.87 -1.36 58.56
N VAL A 321 -7.18 -1.50 58.48
CA VAL A 321 -7.99 -1.04 57.34
C VAL A 321 -8.92 0.04 57.90
N GLU A 322 -8.85 1.25 57.36
CA GLU A 322 -9.52 2.44 57.91
C GLU A 322 -10.85 2.75 57.20
N VAL A 323 -11.27 1.91 56.25
CA VAL A 323 -12.47 2.08 55.43
C VAL A 323 -13.27 0.78 55.25
N GLN A 324 -14.55 0.89 54.92
CA GLN A 324 -15.45 -0.23 54.61
C GLN A 324 -16.11 -0.07 53.23
N PRO A 325 -16.57 -1.17 52.59
CA PRO A 325 -17.38 -1.08 51.39
C PRO A 325 -18.59 -0.15 51.57
N GLY A 326 -18.75 0.81 50.67
CA GLY A 326 -19.76 1.88 50.69
C GLY A 326 -19.24 3.23 51.19
N ASP A 327 -18.05 3.29 51.81
CA ASP A 327 -17.48 4.54 52.30
C ASP A 327 -17.04 5.45 51.15
N ARG A 328 -17.33 6.75 51.28
CA ARG A 328 -16.76 7.76 50.39
C ARG A 328 -15.36 8.14 50.88
N VAL A 329 -14.40 8.09 49.98
CA VAL A 329 -13.02 8.49 50.23
C VAL A 329 -12.64 9.64 49.32
N VAL A 330 -11.80 10.55 49.82
CA VAL A 330 -11.21 11.64 49.02
C VAL A 330 -9.77 11.30 48.67
N ALA A 331 -9.27 11.85 47.56
CA ALA A 331 -7.88 11.68 47.14
C ALA A 331 -6.92 12.07 48.28
N GLY A 332 -5.94 11.20 48.56
CA GLY A 332 -4.97 11.37 49.66
C GLY A 332 -5.48 10.93 51.04
N GLN A 333 -6.76 10.56 51.19
CA GLN A 333 -7.28 10.00 52.43
C GLN A 333 -6.65 8.63 52.70
N ARG A 334 -6.14 8.42 53.91
CA ARG A 334 -5.63 7.11 54.33
C ARG A 334 -6.76 6.08 54.38
N VAL A 335 -6.53 4.93 53.75
CA VAL A 335 -7.49 3.83 53.62
C VAL A 335 -7.02 2.55 54.31
N ALA A 336 -5.71 2.35 54.46
CA ALA A 336 -5.13 1.26 55.23
C ALA A 336 -3.73 1.63 55.74
N VAL A 337 -3.24 0.92 56.75
CA VAL A 337 -1.85 0.98 57.20
C VAL A 337 -1.26 -0.40 57.04
N VAL A 338 -0.10 -0.47 56.40
CA VAL A 338 0.64 -1.72 56.19
C VAL A 338 2.03 -1.60 56.80
N GLU A 339 2.51 -2.67 57.43
CA GLU A 339 3.85 -2.75 58.00
C GLU A 339 4.71 -3.65 57.12
N ALA A 340 5.82 -3.10 56.65
CA ALA A 340 6.89 -3.85 55.99
C ALA A 340 8.22 -3.43 56.60
N MET A 341 9.14 -4.36 56.81
CA MET A 341 10.47 -4.06 57.38
C MET A 341 10.44 -3.27 58.71
N LYS A 342 9.44 -3.51 59.57
CA LYS A 342 9.20 -2.76 60.83
C LYS A 342 8.89 -1.28 60.65
N MET A 343 8.53 -0.87 59.43
CA MET A 343 8.11 0.47 59.09
C MET A 343 6.63 0.47 58.71
N GLU A 344 5.84 1.28 59.40
CA GLU A 344 4.44 1.50 59.06
C GLU A 344 4.34 2.48 57.88
N THR A 345 3.63 2.06 56.82
CA THR A 345 3.37 2.86 55.62
C THR A 345 1.86 3.05 55.46
N ALA A 346 1.43 4.29 55.29
CA ALA A 346 0.03 4.61 55.01
C ALA A 346 -0.30 4.33 53.53
N VAL A 347 -1.34 3.55 53.28
CA VAL A 347 -1.98 3.40 51.97
C VAL A 347 -3.07 4.45 51.86
N VAL A 348 -3.02 5.29 50.82
CA VAL A 348 -3.97 6.39 50.60
C VAL A 348 -4.82 6.16 49.36
N ALA A 349 -6.03 6.72 49.34
CA ALA A 349 -6.91 6.72 48.17
C ALA A 349 -6.28 7.56 47.03
N PRO A 350 -6.18 7.03 45.80
CA PRO A 350 -5.58 7.75 44.68
C PRO A 350 -6.50 8.84 44.12
N SER A 351 -7.82 8.68 44.26
CA SER A 351 -8.84 9.58 43.76
C SER A 351 -10.05 9.61 44.69
N ASP A 352 -10.91 10.60 44.49
CA ASP A 352 -12.25 10.62 45.09
C ASP A 352 -13.05 9.43 44.57
N GLY A 353 -13.78 8.75 45.45
CA GLY A 353 -14.57 7.60 45.04
C GLY A 353 -15.31 6.93 46.18
N VAL A 354 -16.01 5.84 45.85
CA VAL A 354 -16.69 5.00 46.83
C VAL A 354 -15.95 3.68 46.92
N VAL A 355 -15.58 3.24 48.12
CA VAL A 355 -14.99 1.91 48.31
C VAL A 355 -16.02 0.87 47.90
N GLU A 356 -15.76 0.12 46.83
CA GLU A 356 -16.68 -0.93 46.35
C GLU A 356 -16.48 -2.22 47.12
N GLU A 357 -15.22 -2.58 47.38
CA GLU A 357 -14.86 -3.87 47.95
C GLU A 357 -13.55 -3.76 48.74
N VAL A 358 -13.45 -4.50 49.85
CA VAL A 358 -12.22 -4.60 50.66
C VAL A 358 -11.83 -6.09 50.70
N PHE A 359 -10.65 -6.41 50.19
CA PHE A 359 -10.18 -7.79 49.98
C PHE A 359 -9.36 -8.35 51.16
N VAL A 360 -8.97 -7.51 52.11
CA VAL A 360 -8.07 -7.87 53.21
C VAL A 360 -8.65 -7.56 54.58
N SER A 361 -8.07 -8.15 55.62
CA SER A 361 -8.39 -7.88 57.02
C SER A 361 -7.12 -7.51 57.80
N PRO A 362 -7.23 -6.75 58.90
CA PRO A 362 -6.10 -6.50 59.79
C PRO A 362 -5.44 -7.80 60.29
N ASN A 363 -4.13 -7.73 60.53
CA ASN A 363 -3.23 -8.82 60.91
C ASN A 363 -3.06 -9.94 59.87
N VAL A 364 -3.29 -9.66 58.59
CA VAL A 364 -3.04 -10.59 57.48
C VAL A 364 -1.78 -10.17 56.75
N GLN A 365 -0.90 -11.14 56.46
CA GLN A 365 0.26 -10.93 55.60
C GLN A 365 -0.17 -11.02 54.14
N VAL A 366 0.24 -10.04 53.34
CA VAL A 366 -0.07 -9.92 51.92
C VAL A 366 1.20 -9.81 51.10
N ASP A 367 1.22 -10.47 49.94
CA ASP A 367 2.34 -10.41 48.99
C ASP A 367 2.32 -9.09 48.20
N VAL A 368 3.45 -8.75 47.56
CA VAL A 368 3.57 -7.60 46.64
C VAL A 368 2.46 -7.67 45.59
N GLY A 369 1.71 -6.59 45.41
CA GLY A 369 0.66 -6.49 44.39
C GLY A 369 -0.65 -7.22 44.72
N ALA A 370 -0.77 -7.85 45.90
CA ALA A 370 -2.04 -8.42 46.36
C ALA A 370 -3.12 -7.32 46.48
N PRO A 371 -4.36 -7.59 46.06
CA PRO A 371 -5.44 -6.60 46.14
C PRO A 371 -5.79 -6.29 47.60
N LEU A 372 -5.87 -5.00 47.95
CA LEU A 372 -6.26 -4.50 49.26
C LEU A 372 -7.74 -4.09 49.27
N LEU A 373 -8.14 -3.20 48.37
CA LEU A 373 -9.51 -2.69 48.25
C LEU A 373 -9.74 -2.09 46.86
N ARG A 374 -10.99 -2.01 46.41
CA ARG A 374 -11.39 -1.34 45.16
C ARG A 374 -12.16 -0.08 45.48
N ILE A 375 -11.84 1.01 44.80
CA ILE A 375 -12.57 2.28 44.85
C ILE A 375 -13.22 2.50 43.48
N GLY A 376 -14.55 2.48 43.45
CA GLY A 376 -15.33 2.85 42.28
C GLY A 376 -15.38 4.37 42.10
N ALA A 377 -15.45 4.80 40.84
CA ALA A 377 -15.58 6.22 40.51
C ALA A 377 -16.87 6.80 41.13
N SER A 378 -16.75 7.97 41.78
CA SER A 378 -17.93 8.74 42.17
C SER A 378 -18.46 9.50 40.96
N ASP A 379 -19.75 9.38 40.64
CA ASP A 379 -20.50 10.19 39.64
C ASP A 379 -20.61 11.69 40.05
N GLY A 380 -19.49 12.28 40.46
CA GLY A 380 -19.38 13.65 40.92
C GLY A 380 -18.45 14.41 39.99
N ASN A 381 -19.03 15.33 39.23
CA ASN A 381 -18.36 16.40 38.49
C ASN A 381 -17.65 17.37 39.47
N GLY A 382 -16.68 16.86 40.22
CA GLY A 382 -15.82 17.60 41.12
C GLY A 382 -14.65 18.14 40.34
N GLY A 383 -14.59 19.46 40.17
CA GLY A 383 -13.43 20.13 39.59
C GLY A 383 -12.19 19.72 40.36
N HIS A 384 -11.33 18.93 39.72
CA HIS A 384 -9.98 18.70 40.20
C HIS A 384 -9.30 20.07 40.24
N ASP A 385 -8.79 20.40 41.44
CA ASP A 385 -7.85 21.50 41.62
C ASP A 385 -6.77 21.32 40.55
N GLU A 386 -6.65 22.29 39.63
CA GLU A 386 -5.75 22.19 38.50
C GLU A 386 -4.35 21.82 39.02
N SER A 387 -3.88 20.64 38.65
CA SER A 387 -2.48 20.25 38.84
C SER A 387 -1.62 21.44 38.41
N THR A 388 -0.86 21.99 39.37
CA THR A 388 0.07 23.11 39.09
C THR A 388 1.25 22.67 38.24
N ARG A 389 1.35 21.38 37.88
CA ARG A 389 2.38 20.82 37.01
C ARG A 389 1.90 20.77 35.55
N PRO A 390 2.77 21.14 34.59
CA PRO A 390 2.45 21.00 33.17
C PRO A 390 2.28 19.52 32.82
N ARG A 391 1.14 19.15 32.22
CA ARG A 391 0.93 17.82 31.63
C ARG A 391 2.01 17.52 30.59
N LEU A 392 2.38 16.24 30.48
CA LEU A 392 3.35 15.77 29.49
C LEU A 392 2.85 16.06 28.07
N ARG A 393 3.76 16.46 27.18
CA ARG A 393 3.47 16.75 25.77
C ARG A 393 4.45 16.02 24.88
N LEU A 394 3.98 15.54 23.73
CA LEU A 394 4.86 14.95 22.72
C LEU A 394 5.74 16.02 22.08
N ALA A 395 7.01 15.69 21.85
CA ALA A 395 7.88 16.49 21.01
C ALA A 395 7.38 16.44 19.56
N ALA A 396 6.99 17.60 19.00
CA ALA A 396 6.53 17.69 17.62
C ALA A 396 7.64 17.27 16.63
N ALA A 397 7.25 16.55 15.57
CA ALA A 397 8.17 16.18 14.50
C ALA A 397 8.82 17.44 13.87
N GLY A 398 10.14 17.44 13.74
CA GLY A 398 10.88 18.52 13.09
C GLY A 398 10.54 18.62 11.60
N SER A 399 10.71 19.80 11.00
CA SER A 399 10.49 20.02 9.57
C SER A 399 11.47 19.19 8.72
N SER A 400 10.96 18.21 7.98
CA SER A 400 11.75 17.37 7.06
C SER A 400 11.82 17.96 5.65
N SER A 401 12.85 17.58 4.89
CA SER A 401 13.02 17.97 3.48
C SER A 401 11.90 17.38 2.61
N ASP A 402 11.63 17.94 1.42
CA ASP A 402 10.58 17.43 0.53
C ASP A 402 10.84 15.97 0.09
N ALA A 403 12.10 15.58 -0.12
CA ALA A 403 12.48 14.21 -0.49
C ALA A 403 12.23 13.20 0.66
N ASP A 404 12.50 13.60 1.90
CA ASP A 404 12.19 12.80 3.08
C ASP A 404 10.68 12.63 3.27
N ARG A 405 9.89 13.66 2.91
CA ARG A 405 8.42 13.59 2.95
C ARG A 405 7.86 12.62 1.91
N THR A 406 8.38 12.60 0.68
CA THR A 406 7.94 11.65 -0.35
C THR A 406 8.30 10.22 0.00
N THR A 407 9.52 9.99 0.47
CA THR A 407 9.96 8.65 0.90
C THR A 407 9.12 8.16 2.08
N GLY A 408 8.90 9.01 3.10
CA GLY A 408 8.07 8.68 4.24
C GLY A 408 6.61 8.40 3.87
N ARG A 409 6.03 9.10 2.88
CA ARG A 409 4.69 8.79 2.36
C ARG A 409 4.62 7.40 1.73
N LEU A 410 5.58 7.06 0.87
CA LEU A 410 5.63 5.74 0.23
C LEU A 410 5.83 4.61 1.24
N ASP A 411 6.59 4.84 2.30
CA ASP A 411 6.76 3.88 3.39
C ASP A 411 5.44 3.64 4.12
N VAL A 412 4.69 4.69 4.44
CA VAL A 412 3.35 4.56 5.03
C VAL A 412 2.37 3.81 4.10
N LEU A 413 2.41 4.08 2.79
CA LEU A 413 1.60 3.32 1.83
C LEU A 413 2.02 1.85 1.77
N ARG A 414 3.31 1.54 1.85
CA ARG A 414 3.82 0.17 1.95
C ARG A 414 3.29 -0.54 3.20
N SER A 415 3.35 0.13 4.34
CA SER A 415 2.84 -0.35 5.62
C SER A 415 1.37 -0.76 5.54
N LEU A 416 0.54 0.10 4.95
CA LEU A 416 -0.88 -0.15 4.73
C LEU A 416 -1.11 -1.38 3.84
N LEU A 417 -0.37 -1.52 2.73
CA LEU A 417 -0.47 -2.70 1.85
C LEU A 417 -0.05 -4.00 2.56
N LEU A 418 0.92 -3.92 3.48
CA LEU A 418 1.40 -5.07 4.25
C LEU A 418 0.53 -5.41 5.49
N GLY A 419 -0.53 -4.65 5.76
CA GLY A 419 -1.46 -4.92 6.86
C GLY A 419 -1.04 -4.36 8.22
N PHE A 420 -0.11 -3.40 8.24
CA PHE A 420 0.28 -2.65 9.43
C PHE A 420 -0.75 -1.57 9.81
N ASP A 421 -0.62 -1.03 11.02
CA ASP A 421 -1.55 -0.07 11.59
C ASP A 421 -1.25 1.33 11.05
N VAL A 422 -1.99 1.73 10.02
CA VAL A 422 -2.07 3.11 9.55
C VAL A 422 -3.51 3.54 9.79
N ALA A 423 -3.73 4.37 10.82
CA ALA A 423 -5.07 4.64 11.36
C ALA A 423 -5.71 5.96 10.85
N ASP A 424 -4.92 6.93 10.38
CA ASP A 424 -5.44 8.27 10.09
C ASP A 424 -5.00 8.84 8.73
N ARG A 425 -5.98 8.96 7.83
CA ARG A 425 -5.99 9.75 6.58
C ARG A 425 -5.19 9.20 5.39
N ASP A 426 -5.49 7.97 5.00
CA ASP A 426 -5.04 7.40 3.72
C ASP A 426 -5.32 8.34 2.54
N ASP A 427 -6.51 8.95 2.49
CA ASP A 427 -6.87 9.88 1.42
C ASP A 427 -5.91 11.07 1.30
N ARG A 428 -5.49 11.67 2.43
CA ARG A 428 -4.58 12.83 2.38
C ARG A 428 -3.16 12.44 1.99
N ILE A 429 -2.72 11.24 2.38
CA ILE A 429 -1.39 10.74 2.00
C ILE A 429 -1.38 10.40 0.51
N ILE A 430 -2.45 9.77 0.02
CA ILE A 430 -2.64 9.48 -1.40
C ILE A 430 -2.72 10.78 -2.21
N GLU A 431 -3.53 11.75 -1.79
CA GLU A 431 -3.65 13.07 -2.42
C GLU A 431 -2.31 13.81 -2.42
N ALA A 432 -1.64 13.91 -1.26
CA ALA A 432 -0.35 14.58 -1.18
C ALA A 432 0.71 13.89 -2.03
N HIS A 433 0.76 12.55 -2.07
CA HIS A 433 1.68 11.81 -2.94
C HIS A 433 1.35 12.04 -4.42
N ARG A 434 0.07 12.05 -4.79
CA ARG A 434 -0.39 12.35 -6.15
C ARG A 434 0.04 13.75 -6.60
N ASP A 435 -0.10 14.75 -5.72
CA ASP A 435 0.08 16.16 -6.06
C ASP A 435 1.54 16.63 -5.97
N GLU A 436 2.34 16.09 -5.06
CA GLU A 436 3.68 16.60 -4.76
C GLU A 436 4.83 15.68 -5.18
N ALA A 437 4.58 14.39 -5.45
CA ALA A 437 5.66 13.49 -5.84
C ALA A 437 6.11 13.77 -7.29
N ASP A 438 7.42 13.84 -7.51
CA ASP A 438 8.00 13.98 -8.85
C ASP A 438 7.75 12.69 -9.67
N ALA A 439 7.11 12.82 -10.83
CA ALA A 439 6.81 11.69 -11.72
C ALA A 439 8.05 11.23 -12.51
N ASP A 440 9.01 12.13 -12.67
CA ASP A 440 10.23 11.89 -13.43
C ASP A 440 11.36 11.31 -12.57
N ASP A 441 11.22 11.29 -11.23
CA ASP A 441 12.17 10.64 -10.32
C ASP A 441 12.13 9.10 -10.46
N PRO A 442 13.22 8.45 -10.92
CA PRO A 442 13.30 6.99 -11.05
C PRO A 442 13.16 6.24 -9.72
N THR A 443 13.54 6.87 -8.60
CA THR A 443 13.45 6.27 -7.26
C THR A 443 12.00 6.16 -6.83
N VAL A 444 11.22 7.22 -7.01
CA VAL A 444 9.77 7.23 -6.75
C VAL A 444 9.10 6.18 -7.63
N ARG A 445 9.37 6.17 -8.93
CA ARG A 445 8.78 5.20 -9.88
C ARG A 445 9.05 3.74 -9.51
N ARG A 446 10.27 3.42 -9.07
CA ARG A 446 10.63 2.06 -8.64
C ARG A 446 9.88 1.66 -7.37
N ARG A 447 9.78 2.57 -6.40
CA ARG A 447 9.06 2.34 -5.14
C ARG A 447 7.56 2.16 -5.37
N GLU A 448 6.95 2.95 -6.26
CA GLU A 448 5.54 2.75 -6.66
C GLU A 448 5.32 1.38 -7.32
N LEU A 449 6.24 0.93 -8.17
CA LEU A 449 6.17 -0.39 -8.79
C LEU A 449 6.27 -1.52 -7.75
N GLU A 450 7.15 -1.34 -6.75
CA GLU A 450 7.27 -2.25 -5.62
C GLU A 450 5.95 -2.36 -4.83
N LEU A 451 5.25 -1.25 -4.59
CA LEU A 451 3.93 -1.25 -3.95
C LEU A 451 2.89 -2.04 -4.77
N LEU A 452 2.84 -1.85 -6.10
CA LEU A 452 1.95 -2.62 -6.98
C LEU A 452 2.27 -4.12 -6.94
N ARG A 453 3.56 -4.48 -6.85
CA ARG A 453 4.00 -5.86 -6.71
C ARG A 453 3.60 -6.48 -5.37
N VAL A 454 3.79 -5.76 -4.25
CA VAL A 454 3.31 -6.19 -2.92
C VAL A 454 1.82 -6.54 -2.98
N PHE A 455 1.01 -5.65 -3.54
CA PHE A 455 -0.43 -5.89 -3.65
C PHE A 455 -0.76 -7.11 -4.54
N ALA A 456 -0.09 -7.25 -5.69
CA ALA A 456 -0.28 -8.38 -6.59
C ALA A 456 0.05 -9.73 -5.92
N ASP A 457 1.17 -9.81 -5.19
CA ASP A 457 1.62 -11.03 -4.51
C ASP A 457 0.64 -11.43 -3.38
N LEU A 458 0.17 -10.47 -2.58
CA LEU A 458 -0.84 -10.69 -1.53
C LEU A 458 -2.22 -11.10 -2.08
N CYS A 459 -2.67 -10.47 -3.17
CA CYS A 459 -3.89 -10.90 -3.88
C CYS A 459 -3.74 -12.32 -4.45
N GLY A 460 -2.55 -12.67 -4.94
CA GLY A 460 -2.24 -14.00 -5.47
C GLY A 460 -2.46 -15.15 -4.47
N LEU A 461 -2.29 -14.89 -3.16
CA LEU A 461 -2.54 -15.87 -2.08
C LEU A 461 -4.01 -16.09 -1.77
N THR A 462 -4.87 -15.12 -2.07
CA THR A 462 -6.26 -15.07 -1.57
C THR A 462 -7.31 -15.08 -2.67
N ARG A 463 -6.91 -15.57 -3.84
CA ARG A 463 -7.78 -15.79 -4.97
C ARG A 463 -8.74 -16.95 -4.69
N ASP A 464 -10.03 -16.69 -4.82
CA ASP A 464 -11.12 -17.61 -4.44
C ASP A 464 -11.63 -18.52 -5.58
N ARG A 465 -11.07 -18.40 -6.80
CA ARG A 465 -11.43 -19.25 -7.94
C ARG A 465 -10.36 -20.29 -8.24
N ARG A 466 -10.80 -21.52 -8.48
CA ARG A 466 -10.03 -22.60 -9.13
C ARG A 466 -9.61 -22.13 -10.53
N GLY A 467 -8.34 -22.26 -10.88
CA GLY A 467 -7.83 -21.78 -12.17
C GLY A 467 -8.50 -22.52 -13.33
N THR A 468 -8.99 -21.78 -14.33
CA THR A 468 -9.39 -22.29 -15.65
C THR A 468 -8.31 -22.00 -16.69
N GLU A 469 -7.04 -21.97 -16.29
CA GLU A 469 -5.91 -21.85 -17.20
C GLU A 469 -5.18 -23.19 -17.27
N GLY A 470 -5.55 -23.98 -18.28
CA GLY A 470 -4.65 -24.97 -18.90
C GLY A 470 -4.21 -26.18 -18.07
N ASP A 471 -4.94 -26.61 -17.04
CA ASP A 471 -4.53 -27.79 -16.27
C ASP A 471 -5.22 -29.07 -16.75
N HIS A 472 -4.41 -30.00 -17.26
CA HIS A 472 -4.75 -31.40 -17.36
C HIS A 472 -4.71 -32.10 -15.97
N GLY A 473 -4.53 -31.35 -14.88
CA GLY A 473 -4.75 -31.74 -13.49
C GLY A 473 -6.00 -31.10 -12.88
N LEU A 474 -6.78 -31.92 -12.17
CA LEU A 474 -7.87 -31.47 -11.31
C LEU A 474 -7.28 -30.85 -10.02
N GLU A 475 -6.84 -29.59 -10.03
CA GLU A 475 -6.52 -28.90 -8.77
C GLU A 475 -7.80 -28.78 -7.91
N VAL A 476 -7.81 -29.49 -6.77
CA VAL A 476 -8.99 -29.66 -5.92
C VAL A 476 -9.27 -28.40 -5.07
N ARG A 477 -8.25 -27.57 -4.78
CA ARG A 477 -8.31 -26.41 -3.87
C ARG A 477 -7.93 -25.09 -4.54
N SER A 478 -8.58 -23.99 -4.17
CA SER A 478 -8.20 -22.63 -4.56
C SER A 478 -6.95 -22.13 -3.80
N PRO A 479 -6.25 -21.09 -4.28
CA PRO A 479 -5.16 -20.45 -3.52
C PRO A 479 -5.57 -20.03 -2.10
N LEU A 480 -6.78 -19.48 -1.93
CA LEU A 480 -7.29 -19.12 -0.60
C LEU A 480 -7.44 -20.36 0.31
N GLU A 481 -7.94 -21.48 -0.23
CA GLU A 481 -8.06 -22.75 0.51
C GLU A 481 -6.68 -23.33 0.87
N HIS A 482 -5.67 -23.20 -0.01
CA HIS A 482 -4.29 -23.57 0.29
C HIS A 482 -3.69 -22.69 1.39
N PHE A 483 -3.95 -21.38 1.37
CA PHE A 483 -3.49 -20.46 2.41
C PHE A 483 -4.13 -20.80 3.77
N HIS A 484 -5.45 -21.00 3.82
CA HIS A 484 -6.14 -21.40 5.05
C HIS A 484 -5.71 -22.78 5.56
N ALA A 485 -5.37 -23.71 4.66
CA ALA A 485 -4.80 -24.99 5.04
C ALA A 485 -3.41 -24.80 5.69
N TYR A 486 -2.53 -24.04 5.03
CA TYR A 486 -1.21 -23.70 5.56
C TYR A 486 -1.27 -23.04 6.95
N LEU A 487 -2.20 -22.10 7.17
CA LEU A 487 -2.35 -21.43 8.47
C LEU A 487 -2.68 -22.38 9.63
N ARG A 488 -3.15 -23.61 9.39
CA ARG A 488 -3.47 -24.57 10.46
C ARG A 488 -2.23 -25.13 11.13
N THR A 489 -1.18 -25.33 10.35
CA THR A 489 0.03 -26.07 10.77
C THR A 489 1.29 -25.23 10.67
N LEU A 490 1.29 -24.22 9.80
CA LEU A 490 2.46 -23.48 9.33
C LEU A 490 3.55 -24.41 8.79
N ASP A 491 3.14 -25.52 8.18
CA ASP A 491 4.01 -26.53 7.58
C ASP A 491 3.52 -26.84 6.16
N ALA A 492 4.32 -26.40 5.18
CA ALA A 492 4.01 -26.54 3.77
C ALA A 492 4.08 -28.00 3.27
N ASP A 493 4.90 -28.83 3.91
CA ASP A 493 5.03 -30.26 3.58
C ASP A 493 3.87 -31.05 4.18
N HIS A 494 3.49 -30.75 5.43
CA HIS A 494 2.35 -31.37 6.08
C HIS A 494 1.05 -31.18 5.29
N GLU A 495 0.79 -29.97 4.80
CA GLU A 495 -0.42 -29.65 4.02
C GLU A 495 -0.30 -30.01 2.53
N SER A 496 0.83 -30.58 2.09
CA SER A 496 1.08 -30.99 0.70
C SER A 496 0.82 -29.86 -0.30
N LEU A 497 1.30 -28.65 0.00
CA LEU A 497 1.07 -27.47 -0.84
C LEU A 497 1.75 -27.62 -2.21
N PRO A 498 1.07 -27.30 -3.34
CA PRO A 498 1.69 -27.33 -4.67
C PRO A 498 2.90 -26.38 -4.78
N ASP A 499 3.92 -26.76 -5.55
CA ASP A 499 5.15 -25.95 -5.74
C ASP A 499 4.86 -24.52 -6.21
N ARG A 500 3.86 -24.36 -7.09
CA ARG A 500 3.40 -23.06 -7.57
C ARG A 500 2.86 -22.18 -6.44
N PHE A 501 2.12 -22.77 -5.48
CA PHE A 501 1.61 -22.05 -4.32
C PHE A 501 2.73 -21.74 -3.32
N ARG A 502 3.68 -22.68 -3.13
CA ARG A 502 4.88 -22.45 -2.29
C ARG A 502 5.68 -21.24 -2.78
N ALA A 503 5.89 -21.12 -4.09
CA ALA A 503 6.56 -19.96 -4.69
C ALA A 503 5.82 -18.65 -4.40
N ARG A 504 4.49 -18.61 -4.57
CA ARG A 504 3.68 -17.42 -4.24
C ARG A 504 3.74 -17.05 -2.76
N LEU A 505 3.69 -18.05 -1.88
CA LEU A 505 3.81 -17.86 -0.43
C LEU A 505 5.17 -17.28 -0.06
N HIS A 506 6.24 -17.80 -0.66
CA HIS A 506 7.59 -17.27 -0.50
C HIS A 506 7.69 -15.81 -0.98
N ASP A 507 7.17 -15.49 -2.16
CA ASP A 507 7.19 -14.11 -2.70
C ASP A 507 6.43 -13.13 -1.79
N ALA A 508 5.26 -13.53 -1.28
CA ALA A 508 4.50 -12.72 -0.33
C ALA A 508 5.25 -12.53 1.01
N LEU A 509 5.84 -13.60 1.55
CA LEU A 509 6.61 -13.56 2.81
C LEU A 509 7.91 -12.75 2.70
N ALA A 510 8.53 -12.72 1.51
CA ALA A 510 9.75 -11.95 1.28
C ALA A 510 9.53 -10.44 1.52
N HIS A 511 8.33 -9.91 1.30
CA HIS A 511 7.99 -8.52 1.61
C HIS A 511 8.02 -8.20 3.11
N TYR A 512 7.95 -9.22 3.95
CA TYR A 512 8.08 -9.17 5.41
C TYR A 512 9.47 -9.59 5.91
N GLY A 513 10.45 -9.75 5.00
CA GLY A 513 11.82 -10.18 5.36
C GLY A 513 11.94 -11.66 5.73
N VAL A 514 10.94 -12.48 5.40
CA VAL A 514 10.93 -13.92 5.68
C VAL A 514 11.23 -14.70 4.40
N HIS A 515 12.34 -15.45 4.40
CA HIS A 515 12.82 -16.21 3.23
C HIS A 515 12.79 -17.74 3.40
N SER A 516 12.36 -18.22 4.58
CA SER A 516 12.16 -19.66 4.84
C SER A 516 10.72 -19.91 5.29
N LEU A 517 10.21 -21.12 5.00
CA LEU A 517 8.93 -21.62 5.49
C LEU A 517 9.06 -22.36 6.84
N ASP A 518 10.26 -22.41 7.43
CA ASP A 518 10.47 -22.96 8.75
C ASP A 518 9.73 -22.12 9.81
N ARG A 519 9.05 -22.80 10.72
CA ARG A 519 8.27 -22.14 11.76
C ARG A 519 9.18 -21.33 12.70
N THR A 520 9.03 -20.00 12.61
CA THR A 520 9.75 -19.01 13.41
C THR A 520 8.78 -17.93 13.90
N THR A 521 9.15 -17.16 14.92
CA THR A 521 8.35 -16.02 15.39
C THR A 521 8.18 -14.94 14.31
N ALA A 522 9.16 -14.79 13.42
CA ALA A 522 9.09 -13.90 12.26
C ALA A 522 8.06 -14.39 11.23
N LEU A 523 8.05 -15.70 10.92
CA LEU A 523 7.03 -16.30 10.06
C LEU A 523 5.63 -16.11 10.66
N GLU A 524 5.47 -16.39 11.96
CA GLU A 524 4.20 -16.22 12.68
C GLU A 524 3.69 -14.78 12.64
N ALA A 525 4.59 -13.78 12.77
CA ALA A 525 4.24 -12.38 12.60
C ALA A 525 3.82 -12.07 11.15
N ALA A 526 4.58 -12.54 10.17
CA ALA A 526 4.32 -12.26 8.77
C ALA A 526 2.97 -12.82 8.31
N VAL A 527 2.62 -14.06 8.67
CA VAL A 527 1.32 -14.65 8.28
C VAL A 527 0.13 -13.96 8.96
N HIS A 528 0.31 -13.45 10.18
CA HIS A 528 -0.69 -12.64 10.87
C HIS A 528 -0.88 -11.30 10.15
N SER A 529 0.20 -10.61 9.78
CA SER A 529 0.13 -9.37 9.01
C SER A 529 -0.48 -9.58 7.62
N ILE A 530 -0.14 -10.67 6.91
CA ILE A 530 -0.78 -11.04 5.64
C ILE A 530 -2.28 -11.21 5.83
N HIS A 531 -2.71 -11.91 6.89
CA HIS A 531 -4.13 -12.08 7.18
C HIS A 531 -4.83 -10.73 7.39
N ARG A 532 -4.22 -9.80 8.14
CA ARG A 532 -4.74 -8.44 8.32
C ARG A 532 -4.80 -7.65 7.02
N ALA A 533 -3.77 -7.73 6.18
CA ALA A 533 -3.75 -7.11 4.85
C ALA A 533 -4.92 -7.60 3.98
N VAL A 534 -5.27 -8.89 4.07
CA VAL A 534 -6.42 -9.48 3.37
C VAL A 534 -7.74 -8.92 3.91
N GLN A 535 -7.88 -8.78 5.24
CA GLN A 535 -9.09 -8.23 5.84
C GLN A 535 -9.30 -6.75 5.50
N ARG A 536 -8.24 -5.94 5.48
CA ARG A 536 -8.26 -4.49 5.20
C ARG A 536 -8.19 -4.14 3.72
N ARG A 537 -8.52 -5.07 2.83
CA ARG A 537 -8.31 -4.89 1.39
C ARG A 537 -9.09 -3.72 0.77
N GLN A 538 -10.24 -3.36 1.33
CA GLN A 538 -11.01 -2.21 0.86
C GLN A 538 -10.25 -0.89 1.02
N GLU A 539 -9.39 -0.78 2.03
CA GLU A 539 -8.56 0.40 2.30
C GLU A 539 -7.35 0.47 1.35
N GLN A 540 -6.92 -0.68 0.81
CA GLN A 540 -5.78 -0.77 -0.11
C GLN A 540 -6.15 -0.40 -1.56
N LEU A 541 -7.40 -0.61 -1.97
CA LEU A 541 -7.84 -0.38 -3.36
C LEU A 541 -7.65 1.07 -3.84
N PRO A 542 -8.00 2.12 -3.06
CA PRO A 542 -7.75 3.50 -3.46
C PRO A 542 -6.27 3.81 -3.70
N VAL A 543 -5.37 3.25 -2.89
CA VAL A 543 -3.91 3.40 -3.05
C VAL A 543 -3.47 2.84 -4.39
N VAL A 544 -3.81 1.58 -4.67
CA VAL A 544 -3.42 0.89 -5.92
C VAL A 544 -4.01 1.59 -7.13
N GLN A 545 -5.26 2.06 -7.04
CA GLN A 545 -5.89 2.84 -8.10
C GLN A 545 -5.12 4.14 -8.36
N ALA A 546 -4.80 4.92 -7.32
CA ALA A 546 -4.08 6.18 -7.46
C ALA A 546 -2.68 6.00 -8.08
N LEU A 547 -1.95 4.96 -7.67
CA LEU A 547 -0.64 4.60 -8.25
C LEU A 547 -0.75 4.27 -9.75
N LEU A 548 -1.76 3.47 -10.14
CA LEU A 548 -1.98 3.12 -11.54
C LEU A 548 -2.46 4.32 -12.37
N GLU A 549 -3.33 5.18 -11.85
CA GLU A 549 -3.76 6.42 -12.51
C GLU A 549 -2.59 7.36 -12.77
N ARG A 550 -1.72 7.54 -11.78
CA ARG A 550 -0.51 8.36 -11.91
C ARG A 550 0.44 7.81 -12.97
N ARG A 551 0.63 6.49 -13.01
CA ARG A 551 1.43 5.81 -14.04
C ARG A 551 0.79 5.90 -15.43
N LEU A 552 -0.53 5.86 -15.52
CA LEU A 552 -1.26 6.04 -16.79
C LEU A 552 -1.06 7.46 -17.34
N ALA A 553 -0.94 8.46 -16.47
CA ALA A 553 -0.62 9.83 -16.85
C ALA A 553 0.85 9.99 -17.26
N HIS A 554 1.77 9.27 -16.61
CA HIS A 554 3.22 9.39 -16.79
C HIS A 554 3.87 8.03 -17.10
N CYS A 555 3.80 7.65 -18.38
CA CYS A 555 4.52 6.49 -18.89
C CYS A 555 6.01 6.82 -18.98
N GLY A 556 6.80 6.39 -18.00
CA GLY A 556 8.24 6.69 -17.89
C GLY A 556 9.13 6.12 -19.01
N ASP A 557 10.44 6.09 -18.78
CA ASP A 557 11.45 5.77 -19.81
C ASP A 557 11.40 4.32 -20.35
N PRO A 558 11.82 4.09 -21.61
CA PRO A 558 11.81 2.76 -22.25
C PRO A 558 12.66 1.69 -21.54
N GLY A 559 13.65 2.07 -20.74
CA GLY A 559 14.57 1.14 -20.07
C GLY A 559 13.95 0.32 -18.94
N GLU A 560 12.78 0.71 -18.42
CA GLU A 560 12.06 0.03 -17.32
C GLU A 560 10.96 -0.94 -17.81
N GLN A 561 10.81 -1.12 -19.13
CA GLN A 561 9.59 -1.75 -19.71
C GLN A 561 9.36 -3.20 -19.29
N ASP A 562 10.42 -4.02 -19.15
CA ASP A 562 10.26 -5.44 -18.83
C ASP A 562 9.80 -5.66 -17.38
N GLU A 563 10.40 -4.97 -16.41
CA GLU A 563 10.01 -5.07 -15.00
C GLU A 563 8.58 -4.55 -14.76
N VAL A 564 8.21 -3.48 -15.45
CA VAL A 564 6.86 -2.93 -15.42
C VAL A 564 5.87 -3.90 -16.05
N ARG A 565 6.20 -4.49 -17.20
CA ARG A 565 5.35 -5.50 -17.87
C ARG A 565 5.08 -6.67 -16.93
N ASP A 566 6.12 -7.26 -16.34
CA ASP A 566 6.00 -8.41 -15.44
C ASP A 566 5.14 -8.12 -14.21
N THR A 567 5.26 -6.91 -13.66
CA THR A 567 4.48 -6.49 -12.49
C THR A 567 3.01 -6.27 -12.86
N LEU A 568 2.74 -5.60 -14.00
CA LEU A 568 1.39 -5.38 -14.48
C LEU A 568 0.70 -6.69 -14.86
N ASP A 569 1.38 -7.62 -15.52
CA ASP A 569 0.82 -8.93 -15.88
C ASP A 569 0.47 -9.75 -14.63
N ARG A 570 1.33 -9.74 -13.60
CA ARG A 570 1.03 -10.33 -12.29
C ARG A 570 -0.20 -9.67 -11.65
N LEU A 571 -0.25 -8.35 -11.64
CA LEU A 571 -1.37 -7.60 -11.08
C LEU A 571 -2.69 -7.89 -11.81
N ILE A 572 -2.67 -7.94 -13.14
CA ILE A 572 -3.83 -8.28 -13.98
C ILE A 572 -4.31 -9.69 -13.63
N ALA A 573 -3.42 -10.67 -13.59
CA ALA A 573 -3.76 -12.06 -13.26
C ALA A 573 -4.29 -12.22 -11.82
N ALA A 574 -3.75 -11.47 -10.86
CA ALA A 574 -4.17 -11.50 -9.47
C ALA A 574 -5.57 -10.84 -9.26
N THR A 575 -5.90 -9.81 -10.04
CA THR A 575 -7.10 -8.97 -9.81
C THR A 575 -8.29 -9.28 -10.73
N GLN A 576 -8.09 -10.00 -11.84
CA GLN A 576 -9.05 -10.17 -12.95
C GLN A 576 -10.50 -10.48 -12.57
N ALA A 577 -10.74 -11.26 -11.51
CA ALA A 577 -12.08 -11.67 -11.11
C ALA A 577 -12.58 -11.01 -9.81
N GLN A 578 -11.69 -10.67 -8.88
CA GLN A 578 -12.06 -10.07 -7.59
C GLN A 578 -12.14 -8.54 -7.65
N TYR A 579 -11.24 -7.91 -8.42
CA TYR A 579 -11.12 -6.44 -8.53
C TYR A 579 -11.01 -6.01 -10.00
N PRO A 580 -12.09 -6.12 -10.80
CA PRO A 580 -12.04 -5.86 -12.25
C PRO A 580 -11.59 -4.43 -12.60
N ALA A 581 -11.91 -3.44 -11.75
CA ALA A 581 -11.49 -2.05 -11.96
C ALA A 581 -9.96 -1.91 -11.96
N ILE A 582 -9.27 -2.50 -10.98
CA ILE A 582 -7.80 -2.50 -10.88
C ILE A 582 -7.18 -3.26 -12.06
N GLY A 583 -7.70 -4.45 -12.37
CA GLY A 583 -7.20 -5.25 -13.50
C GLY A 583 -7.37 -4.56 -14.85
N ASN A 584 -8.47 -3.82 -15.06
CA ASN A 584 -8.68 -3.03 -16.26
C ASN A 584 -7.73 -1.84 -16.32
N LEU A 585 -7.56 -1.11 -15.22
CA LEU A 585 -6.65 0.02 -15.15
C LEU A 585 -5.19 -0.41 -15.40
N ALA A 586 -4.76 -1.54 -14.84
CA ALA A 586 -3.45 -2.13 -15.09
C ALA A 586 -3.25 -2.50 -16.58
N ARG A 587 -4.27 -3.05 -17.26
CA ARG A 587 -4.22 -3.27 -18.72
C ARG A 587 -4.10 -1.98 -19.51
N SER A 588 -4.84 -0.94 -19.12
CA SER A 588 -4.74 0.37 -19.76
C SER A 588 -3.34 0.97 -19.61
N VAL A 589 -2.72 0.84 -18.43
CA VAL A 589 -1.33 1.26 -18.20
C VAL A 589 -0.36 0.46 -19.08
N ARG A 590 -0.48 -0.88 -19.11
CA ARG A 590 0.36 -1.74 -19.97
C ARG A 590 0.24 -1.33 -21.43
N HIS A 591 -0.99 -1.18 -21.93
CA HIS A 591 -1.23 -0.79 -23.31
C HIS A 591 -0.63 0.60 -23.61
N ARG A 592 -0.94 1.62 -22.81
CA ARG A 592 -0.49 3.00 -23.07
C ARG A 592 1.02 3.17 -22.92
N CYS A 593 1.62 2.55 -21.90
CA CYS A 593 3.02 2.80 -21.54
C CYS A 593 4.01 1.83 -22.21
N ILE A 594 3.55 0.65 -22.63
CA ILE A 594 4.44 -0.39 -23.17
C ILE A 594 4.07 -0.72 -24.61
N ASP A 595 2.81 -1.10 -24.86
CA ASP A 595 2.43 -1.62 -26.18
C ASP A 595 2.30 -0.48 -27.22
N ARG A 596 1.66 0.63 -26.85
CA ARG A 596 1.34 1.76 -27.74
C ARG A 596 2.58 2.45 -28.31
N PRO A 597 3.66 2.76 -27.55
CA PRO A 597 4.85 3.37 -28.12
C PRO A 597 5.54 2.48 -29.17
N LEU A 598 5.57 1.17 -28.96
CA LEU A 598 6.12 0.21 -29.92
C LEU A 598 5.28 0.20 -31.22
N LEU A 599 3.96 0.23 -31.07
CA LEU A 599 3.01 0.28 -32.19
C LEU A 599 3.08 1.62 -32.94
N ASP A 600 3.20 2.74 -32.23
CA ASP A 600 3.28 4.07 -32.84
C ASP A 600 4.59 4.26 -33.63
N HIS A 601 5.70 3.65 -33.17
CA HIS A 601 6.94 3.61 -33.94
C HIS A 601 6.75 2.82 -35.25
N ALA A 602 6.15 1.62 -35.19
CA ALA A 602 5.84 0.83 -36.38
C ALA A 602 4.86 1.54 -37.32
N ARG A 603 3.90 2.31 -36.78
CA ARG A 603 2.94 3.11 -37.56
C ARG A 603 3.58 4.28 -38.28
N ALA A 604 4.58 4.93 -37.68
CA ALA A 604 5.25 6.07 -38.30
C ALA A 604 5.87 5.68 -39.66
N ASP A 605 6.53 4.52 -39.72
CA ASP A 605 7.12 3.98 -40.93
C ASP A 605 6.05 3.72 -42.02
N VAL A 606 4.93 3.07 -41.65
CA VAL A 606 3.82 2.79 -42.58
C VAL A 606 3.15 4.09 -43.06
N HIS A 607 3.00 5.09 -42.19
CA HIS A 607 2.45 6.39 -42.59
C HIS A 607 3.37 7.13 -43.56
N ASP A 608 4.69 7.04 -43.37
CA ASP A 608 5.67 7.61 -44.29
C ASP A 608 5.68 6.90 -45.64
N GLU A 609 5.50 5.58 -45.66
CA GLU A 609 5.30 4.82 -46.91
C GLU A 609 4.03 5.22 -47.66
N VAL A 610 2.92 5.47 -46.94
CA VAL A 610 1.67 5.96 -47.53
C VAL A 610 1.85 7.35 -48.12
N ARG A 611 2.51 8.26 -47.39
CA ARG A 611 2.83 9.61 -47.92
C ARG A 611 3.74 9.53 -49.14
N ALA A 612 4.75 8.65 -49.13
CA ALA A 612 5.61 8.41 -50.28
C ALA A 612 4.82 7.87 -51.48
N SER A 613 3.90 6.95 -51.26
CA SER A 613 3.04 6.39 -52.32
C SER A 613 2.04 7.41 -52.87
N LEU A 614 1.50 8.30 -52.03
CA LEU A 614 0.66 9.43 -52.49
C LEU A 614 1.47 10.43 -53.32
N ARG A 615 2.72 10.71 -52.96
CA ARG A 615 3.63 11.55 -53.76
C ARG A 615 3.96 10.90 -55.10
N ALA A 616 4.27 9.60 -55.11
CA ALA A 616 4.50 8.85 -56.34
C ALA A 616 3.28 8.89 -57.27
N LEU A 617 2.06 8.75 -56.72
CA LEU A 617 0.83 8.89 -57.49
C LEU A 617 0.56 10.32 -57.97
N ALA A 618 1.03 11.34 -57.23
CA ALA A 618 0.96 12.73 -57.67
C ALA A 618 1.91 13.02 -58.84
N ASP A 619 3.09 12.38 -58.85
CA ASP A 619 4.09 12.50 -59.91
C ASP A 619 3.70 11.68 -61.16
N ASP A 620 3.21 10.45 -60.96
CA ASP A 620 2.65 9.59 -62.00
C ASP A 620 1.29 8.99 -61.55
N PRO A 621 0.16 9.63 -61.93
CA PRO A 621 -1.17 9.12 -61.60
C PRO A 621 -1.44 7.71 -62.14
N GLY A 622 -0.67 7.23 -63.13
CA GLY A 622 -0.80 5.90 -63.72
C GLY A 622 -0.02 4.80 -62.97
N ASP A 623 0.76 5.12 -61.94
CA ASP A 623 1.63 4.15 -61.25
C ASP A 623 0.81 3.02 -60.58
N PRO A 624 0.86 1.78 -61.10
CA PRO A 624 0.10 0.68 -60.54
C PRO A 624 0.66 0.22 -59.19
N VAL A 625 1.97 0.38 -58.94
CA VAL A 625 2.62 -0.05 -57.69
C VAL A 625 2.22 0.88 -56.56
N ALA A 626 2.25 2.19 -56.79
CA ALA A 626 1.78 3.17 -55.81
C ALA A 626 0.29 2.97 -55.49
N ALA A 627 -0.54 2.78 -56.53
CA ALA A 627 -1.97 2.51 -56.34
C ALA A 627 -2.22 1.22 -55.55
N ASP A 628 -1.53 0.13 -55.88
CA ASP A 628 -1.69 -1.16 -55.19
C ASP A 628 -1.26 -1.08 -53.72
N ARG A 629 -0.17 -0.37 -53.41
CA ARG A 629 0.27 -0.11 -52.03
C ARG A 629 -0.77 0.68 -51.24
N LEU A 630 -1.38 1.71 -51.83
CA LEU A 630 -2.44 2.50 -51.19
C LEU A 630 -3.77 1.72 -51.03
N VAL A 631 -4.05 0.77 -51.93
CA VAL A 631 -5.19 -0.16 -51.76
C VAL A 631 -4.90 -1.17 -50.64
N ALA A 632 -3.64 -1.57 -50.47
CA ALA A 632 -3.18 -2.58 -49.50
C ALA A 632 -2.70 -2.01 -48.16
N THR A 633 -2.69 -0.68 -47.95
CA THR A 633 -2.24 -0.09 -46.68
C THR A 633 -3.30 -0.17 -45.56
N PRO A 634 -2.94 -0.60 -44.33
CA PRO A 634 -3.87 -0.67 -43.21
C PRO A 634 -4.30 0.69 -42.65
N VAL A 635 -3.58 1.76 -43.01
CA VAL A 635 -3.84 3.13 -42.53
C VAL A 635 -5.17 3.66 -43.06
N PRO A 636 -5.99 4.37 -42.25
CA PRO A 636 -7.21 5.05 -42.72
C PRO A 636 -6.88 6.13 -43.76
N LEU A 637 -6.86 5.73 -45.02
CA LEU A 637 -6.30 6.51 -46.12
C LEU A 637 -6.93 7.91 -46.31
N MET A 638 -8.22 8.07 -46.02
CA MET A 638 -8.90 9.37 -46.14
C MET A 638 -8.33 10.45 -45.22
N SER A 639 -7.83 10.09 -44.03
CA SER A 639 -7.24 11.07 -43.11
C SER A 639 -5.91 11.60 -43.67
N VAL A 640 -5.10 10.73 -44.25
CA VAL A 640 -3.83 11.10 -44.90
C VAL A 640 -4.08 11.91 -46.17
N ILE A 641 -5.06 11.51 -46.98
CA ILE A 641 -5.46 12.23 -48.20
C ILE A 641 -5.89 13.67 -47.87
N ALA A 642 -6.71 13.84 -46.82
CA ALA A 642 -7.18 15.17 -46.39
C ALA A 642 -6.04 16.01 -45.81
N GLY A 643 -5.17 15.42 -44.98
CA GLY A 643 -4.01 16.12 -44.43
C GLY A 643 -3.00 16.60 -45.47
N GLU A 644 -2.85 15.88 -46.59
CA GLU A 644 -1.99 16.27 -47.72
C GLU A 644 -2.73 17.12 -48.78
N ASP A 645 -4.02 17.40 -48.58
CA ASP A 645 -4.93 18.04 -49.54
C ASP A 645 -4.90 17.36 -50.94
N ALA A 646 -4.70 16.04 -50.97
CA ALA A 646 -4.36 15.32 -52.20
C ALA A 646 -5.51 15.29 -53.22
N LEU A 647 -6.76 15.30 -52.77
CA LEU A 647 -7.96 15.38 -53.63
C LEU A 647 -8.13 16.75 -54.31
N GLY A 648 -7.51 17.81 -53.80
CA GLY A 648 -7.62 19.17 -54.34
C GLY A 648 -6.52 19.57 -55.33
N ARG A 649 -5.43 18.78 -55.46
CA ARG A 649 -4.22 19.20 -56.20
C ARG A 649 -4.38 19.23 -57.72
N SER A 650 -5.06 18.24 -58.31
CA SER A 650 -5.25 18.14 -59.76
C SER A 650 -6.37 17.15 -60.10
N PRO A 651 -7.26 17.42 -61.08
CA PRO A 651 -8.33 16.50 -61.48
C PRO A 651 -7.85 15.09 -61.83
N VAL A 652 -6.65 14.97 -62.41
CA VAL A 652 -6.05 13.69 -62.81
C VAL A 652 -5.65 12.86 -61.59
N LEU A 653 -5.05 13.52 -60.58
CA LEU A 653 -4.69 12.88 -59.32
C LEU A 653 -5.96 12.51 -58.53
N SER A 654 -6.95 13.41 -58.48
CA SER A 654 -8.22 13.13 -57.80
C SER A 654 -8.92 11.91 -58.39
N ALA A 655 -8.95 11.76 -59.73
CA ALA A 655 -9.50 10.57 -60.37
C ALA A 655 -8.71 9.29 -60.04
N ALA A 656 -7.37 9.37 -59.94
CA ALA A 656 -6.53 8.25 -59.50
C ALA A 656 -6.76 7.88 -58.03
N ILE A 657 -6.91 8.86 -57.14
CA ILE A 657 -7.23 8.65 -55.73
C ILE A 657 -8.63 8.05 -55.57
N VAL A 658 -9.63 8.55 -56.32
CA VAL A 658 -10.99 7.97 -56.33
C VAL A 658 -10.92 6.52 -56.80
N GLU A 659 -10.09 6.17 -57.78
CA GLU A 659 -9.90 4.78 -58.19
C GLU A 659 -9.34 3.92 -57.04
N VAL A 660 -8.29 4.40 -56.36
CA VAL A 660 -7.70 3.72 -55.20
C VAL A 660 -8.75 3.51 -54.12
N LEU A 661 -9.55 4.53 -53.79
CA LEU A 661 -10.60 4.45 -52.79
C LEU A 661 -11.72 3.48 -53.21
N THR A 662 -12.16 3.50 -54.47
CA THR A 662 -13.13 2.54 -55.01
C THR A 662 -12.59 1.11 -54.93
N ARG A 663 -11.36 0.86 -55.38
CA ARG A 663 -10.71 -0.46 -55.27
C ARG A 663 -10.60 -0.91 -53.82
N ARG A 664 -10.31 0.01 -52.89
CA ARG A 664 -10.17 -0.26 -51.45
C ARG A 664 -11.51 -0.58 -50.79
N PHE A 665 -12.55 0.22 -51.00
CA PHE A 665 -13.88 -0.04 -50.40
C PHE A 665 -14.52 -1.31 -50.98
N TYR A 666 -14.38 -1.54 -52.29
CA TYR A 666 -14.97 -2.67 -53.00
C TYR A 666 -14.06 -3.89 -53.11
N LYS A 667 -12.99 -3.99 -52.31
CA LYS A 667 -12.03 -5.11 -52.30
C LYS A 667 -12.68 -6.50 -52.17
N ILE A 668 -13.89 -6.59 -51.59
CA ILE A 668 -14.69 -7.83 -51.48
C ILE A 668 -15.49 -8.17 -52.74
N ARG A 669 -15.35 -7.40 -53.82
CA ARG A 669 -16.02 -7.58 -55.11
C ARG A 669 -14.95 -7.67 -56.20
N ALA A 670 -15.20 -8.51 -57.20
CA ALA A 670 -14.43 -8.47 -58.44
C ALA A 670 -14.96 -7.29 -59.27
N LEU A 671 -14.19 -6.20 -59.31
CA LEU A 671 -14.50 -5.03 -60.12
C LEU A 671 -14.14 -5.29 -61.60
N GLU A 672 -15.05 -4.97 -62.49
CA GLU A 672 -14.94 -5.07 -63.95
C GLU A 672 -15.09 -3.67 -64.57
N ASP A 673 -14.61 -3.46 -65.80
CA ASP A 673 -14.77 -2.22 -66.57
C ASP A 673 -14.41 -0.94 -65.80
N LEU A 674 -13.35 -1.00 -64.98
CA LEU A 674 -12.83 0.14 -64.22
C LEU A 674 -12.31 1.22 -65.17
N ALA A 675 -12.89 2.42 -65.09
CA ALA A 675 -12.51 3.55 -65.94
C ALA A 675 -12.45 4.87 -65.15
N ARG A 676 -11.38 5.64 -65.37
CA ARG A 676 -11.20 6.99 -64.83
C ARG A 676 -11.75 8.04 -65.78
N HIS A 677 -12.30 9.09 -65.21
CA HIS A 677 -12.86 10.23 -65.93
C HIS A 677 -12.36 11.52 -65.31
N VAL A 678 -11.83 12.40 -66.16
CA VAL A 678 -11.23 13.70 -65.78
C VAL A 678 -11.91 14.89 -66.44
N ALA A 679 -12.84 14.65 -67.37
CA ALA A 679 -13.69 15.68 -67.94
C ALA A 679 -14.93 15.85 -67.05
N GLY A 680 -15.10 17.03 -66.44
CA GLY A 680 -16.10 17.27 -65.39
C GLY A 680 -15.49 17.12 -64.00
N ALA A 681 -16.30 16.79 -62.99
CA ALA A 681 -15.76 16.45 -61.68
C ALA A 681 -15.01 15.10 -61.75
N PRO A 682 -13.84 14.94 -61.08
CA PRO A 682 -13.05 13.71 -61.16
C PRO A 682 -13.87 12.50 -60.72
N ALA A 683 -13.96 11.48 -61.58
CA ALA A 683 -14.85 10.36 -61.36
C ALA A 683 -14.26 9.01 -61.79
N VAL A 684 -14.76 7.93 -61.21
CA VAL A 684 -14.44 6.55 -61.56
C VAL A 684 -15.72 5.75 -61.71
N THR A 685 -15.79 4.93 -62.74
CA THR A 685 -16.87 3.96 -62.94
C THR A 685 -16.33 2.54 -62.89
N ALA A 686 -17.07 1.63 -62.27
CA ALA A 686 -16.78 0.20 -62.29
C ALA A 686 -18.08 -0.61 -62.29
N GLY A 687 -18.03 -1.86 -62.74
CA GLY A 687 -19.10 -2.84 -62.57
C GLY A 687 -18.69 -3.95 -61.61
N TYR A 688 -19.63 -4.60 -60.95
CA TYR A 688 -19.39 -5.90 -60.32
C TYR A 688 -20.67 -6.74 -60.33
N GLU A 689 -20.51 -8.05 -60.26
CA GLU A 689 -21.63 -8.97 -60.12
C GLU A 689 -21.97 -9.19 -58.64
N HIS A 690 -23.26 -9.11 -58.31
CA HIS A 690 -23.77 -9.42 -56.99
C HIS A 690 -25.10 -10.17 -57.07
N ARG A 691 -25.12 -11.40 -56.54
CA ARG A 691 -26.31 -12.27 -56.52
C ARG A 691 -26.95 -12.43 -57.92
N GLY A 692 -26.14 -12.61 -58.95
CA GLY A 692 -26.61 -12.78 -60.34
C GLY A 692 -27.07 -11.50 -61.04
N ARG A 693 -26.85 -10.32 -60.44
CA ARG A 693 -27.18 -9.01 -61.03
C ARG A 693 -25.93 -8.14 -61.14
N ARG A 694 -25.85 -7.38 -62.24
CA ARG A 694 -24.79 -6.40 -62.44
C ARG A 694 -25.11 -5.12 -61.67
N VAL A 695 -24.15 -4.66 -60.87
CA VAL A 695 -24.22 -3.39 -60.13
C VAL A 695 -23.11 -2.48 -60.64
N ALA A 696 -23.45 -1.23 -60.94
CA ALA A 696 -22.49 -0.21 -61.35
C ALA A 696 -22.11 0.67 -60.14
N VAL A 697 -20.83 0.98 -60.01
CA VAL A 697 -20.26 1.87 -59.00
C VAL A 697 -19.85 3.17 -59.70
N VAL A 698 -20.24 4.30 -59.12
CA VAL A 698 -19.80 5.64 -59.57
C VAL A 698 -19.16 6.34 -58.38
N GLY A 699 -17.83 6.47 -58.40
CA GLY A 699 -17.08 7.27 -57.44
C GLY A 699 -16.86 8.67 -58.00
N VAL A 700 -17.15 9.73 -57.25
CA VAL A 700 -16.94 11.13 -57.68
C VAL A 700 -16.29 11.93 -56.56
N ALA A 701 -15.29 12.75 -56.87
CA ALA A 701 -14.72 13.71 -55.93
C ALA A 701 -15.23 15.13 -56.22
N CYS A 702 -15.60 15.87 -55.17
CA CYS A 702 -16.00 17.27 -55.27
C CYS A 702 -15.67 18.04 -53.99
N ASP A 703 -15.75 19.37 -54.06
CA ASP A 703 -15.62 20.25 -52.89
C ASP A 703 -16.98 20.46 -52.22
N GLU A 704 -17.01 20.80 -50.92
CA GLU A 704 -18.27 21.06 -50.19
C GLU A 704 -19.14 22.13 -50.87
N GLY A 705 -18.52 23.14 -51.48
CA GLY A 705 -19.20 24.22 -52.20
C GLY A 705 -19.76 23.82 -53.58
N ASP A 706 -19.38 22.65 -54.11
CA ASP A 706 -19.78 22.16 -55.44
C ASP A 706 -20.42 20.75 -55.40
N LEU A 707 -21.16 20.46 -54.33
CA LEU A 707 -21.95 19.22 -54.21
C LEU A 707 -22.93 19.05 -55.38
N ALA A 708 -23.53 20.14 -55.87
CA ALA A 708 -24.44 20.11 -57.01
C ALA A 708 -23.75 19.68 -58.30
N GLY A 709 -22.53 20.18 -58.57
CA GLY A 709 -21.72 19.75 -59.70
C GLY A 709 -21.33 18.27 -59.60
N GLY A 710 -20.90 17.82 -58.41
CA GLY A 710 -20.61 16.41 -58.16
C GLY A 710 -21.81 15.48 -58.41
N LEU A 711 -23.01 15.88 -57.96
CA LEU A 711 -24.23 15.09 -58.19
C LEU A 711 -24.71 15.13 -59.66
N ALA A 712 -24.51 16.23 -60.37
CA ALA A 712 -24.76 16.30 -61.82
C ALA A 712 -23.81 15.37 -62.59
N GLU A 713 -22.55 15.29 -62.17
CA GLU A 713 -21.54 14.40 -62.71
C GLU A 713 -21.90 12.91 -62.51
N VAL A 714 -22.52 12.58 -61.37
CA VAL A 714 -23.13 11.27 -61.11
C VAL A 714 -24.29 11.02 -62.08
N ALA A 715 -25.24 11.96 -62.18
CA ALA A 715 -26.42 11.81 -63.05
C ALA A 715 -26.04 11.52 -64.51
N GLY A 716 -24.99 12.18 -65.02
CA GLY A 716 -24.49 11.98 -66.38
C GLY A 716 -23.85 10.60 -66.64
N ARG A 717 -23.44 9.87 -65.60
CA ARG A 717 -22.83 8.53 -65.70
C ARG A 717 -23.77 7.38 -65.36
N VAL A 718 -24.95 7.70 -64.86
CA VAL A 718 -25.97 6.70 -64.54
C VAL A 718 -26.76 6.37 -65.80
N GLY A 719 -26.69 5.11 -66.24
CA GLY A 719 -27.40 4.62 -67.43
C GLY A 719 -27.51 3.10 -67.48
N GLY A 720 -28.30 2.58 -68.41
CA GLY A 720 -28.58 1.14 -68.56
C GLY A 720 -29.50 0.55 -67.48
N ASP A 721 -29.69 -0.77 -67.53
CA ASP A 721 -30.62 -1.50 -66.65
C ASP A 721 -30.00 -1.93 -65.30
N ALA A 722 -28.72 -1.62 -65.06
CA ALA A 722 -28.02 -1.97 -63.83
C ALA A 722 -28.43 -1.04 -62.67
N ALA A 723 -28.40 -1.56 -61.44
CA ALA A 723 -28.51 -0.72 -60.25
C ALA A 723 -27.19 0.04 -60.04
N HIS A 724 -27.26 1.32 -59.72
CA HIS A 724 -26.10 2.19 -59.51
C HIS A 724 -25.91 2.48 -58.02
N VAL A 725 -24.69 2.36 -57.54
CA VAL A 725 -24.27 2.76 -56.20
C VAL A 725 -23.20 3.84 -56.30
N VAL A 726 -23.35 4.91 -55.55
CA VAL A 726 -22.52 6.12 -55.66
C VAL A 726 -21.68 6.27 -54.42
N ASP A 727 -20.41 6.63 -54.59
CA ASP A 727 -19.49 7.08 -53.53
C ASP A 727 -19.06 8.51 -53.87
N LEU A 728 -19.49 9.49 -53.07
CA LEU A 728 -19.14 10.89 -53.23
C LEU A 728 -18.06 11.27 -52.19
N TYR A 729 -16.86 11.58 -52.67
CA TYR A 729 -15.73 11.99 -51.85
C TYR A 729 -15.71 13.52 -51.76
N VAL A 730 -16.11 14.05 -50.61
CA VAL A 730 -16.30 15.48 -50.41
C VAL A 730 -15.13 16.06 -49.64
N ARG A 731 -14.46 17.05 -50.22
CA ARG A 731 -13.42 17.80 -49.53
C ARG A 731 -14.05 18.96 -48.78
N LEU A 732 -13.89 18.97 -47.46
CA LEU A 732 -14.39 20.00 -46.58
C LEU A 732 -13.36 21.11 -46.41
N ALA A 733 -13.83 22.35 -46.31
CA ALA A 733 -12.95 23.50 -46.07
C ALA A 733 -12.49 23.56 -44.60
N GLU A 734 -13.36 23.14 -43.68
CA GLU A 734 -13.15 23.13 -42.24
C GLU A 734 -13.86 21.91 -41.60
N PRO A 735 -13.40 21.44 -40.43
CA PRO A 735 -14.10 20.46 -39.60
C PRO A 735 -15.58 20.81 -39.38
N ARG A 736 -16.50 19.83 -39.47
CA ARG A 736 -17.95 20.05 -39.32
C ARG A 736 -18.61 18.91 -38.55
N ALA A 737 -19.63 19.23 -37.75
CA ALA A 737 -20.42 18.20 -37.11
C ALA A 737 -21.19 17.34 -38.15
N ALA A 738 -21.32 16.04 -37.87
CA ALA A 738 -21.98 15.11 -38.79
C ALA A 738 -23.43 15.50 -39.14
N ASP A 739 -24.19 16.04 -38.18
CA ASP A 739 -25.58 16.46 -38.40
C ASP A 739 -25.68 17.68 -39.34
N GLU A 740 -24.70 18.59 -39.32
CA GLU A 740 -24.64 19.72 -40.26
C GLU A 740 -24.38 19.23 -41.69
N LEU A 741 -23.46 18.27 -41.85
CA LEU A 741 -23.16 17.65 -43.14
C LEU A 741 -24.37 16.90 -43.70
N VAL A 742 -25.12 16.18 -42.86
CA VAL A 742 -26.35 15.50 -43.27
C VAL A 742 -27.36 16.52 -43.83
N ALA A 743 -27.58 17.63 -43.13
CA ALA A 743 -28.52 18.67 -43.59
C ALA A 743 -28.09 19.27 -44.95
N ILE A 744 -26.79 19.51 -45.16
CA ILE A 744 -26.25 20.02 -46.42
C ILE A 744 -26.47 19.01 -47.56
N VAL A 745 -26.14 17.73 -47.32
CA VAL A 745 -26.28 16.68 -48.33
C VAL A 745 -27.75 16.39 -48.64
N ASP A 746 -28.65 16.42 -47.66
CA ASP A 746 -30.09 16.25 -47.87
C ASP A 746 -30.66 17.31 -48.82
N VAL A 747 -30.26 18.58 -48.63
CA VAL A 747 -30.64 19.67 -49.54
C VAL A 747 -30.09 19.43 -50.96
N ALA A 748 -28.84 19.00 -51.07
CA ALA A 748 -28.21 18.71 -52.36
C ALA A 748 -28.87 17.51 -53.09
N LEU A 749 -29.17 16.43 -52.37
CA LEU A 749 -29.84 15.24 -52.91
C LEU A 749 -31.28 15.52 -53.31
N ALA A 750 -32.01 16.35 -52.55
CA ALA A 750 -33.37 16.75 -52.88
C ALA A 750 -33.43 17.65 -54.13
N ALA A 751 -32.40 18.47 -54.35
CA ALA A 751 -32.27 19.31 -55.54
C ALA A 751 -31.74 18.54 -56.77
N ALA A 752 -31.02 17.44 -56.56
CA ALA A 752 -30.44 16.63 -57.63
C ALA A 752 -31.47 15.70 -58.28
N ASP A 753 -31.65 15.81 -59.60
CA ASP A 753 -32.49 14.91 -60.39
C ASP A 753 -31.77 13.58 -60.70
N LEU A 754 -31.40 12.84 -59.66
CA LEU A 754 -30.71 11.55 -59.82
C LEU A 754 -31.66 10.48 -60.36
N PRO A 755 -31.28 9.70 -61.39
CA PRO A 755 -32.11 8.64 -61.93
C PRO A 755 -32.52 7.60 -60.88
N ARG A 756 -33.71 6.99 -61.04
CA ARG A 756 -34.21 5.93 -60.15
C ARG A 756 -33.30 4.71 -60.05
N ALA A 757 -32.42 4.50 -61.04
CA ALA A 757 -31.43 3.44 -61.03
C ALA A 757 -30.37 3.61 -59.92
N VAL A 758 -30.17 4.83 -59.39
CA VAL A 758 -29.31 5.07 -58.22
C VAL A 758 -29.99 4.55 -56.97
N ALA A 759 -29.49 3.42 -56.46
CA ALA A 759 -30.03 2.75 -55.29
C ALA A 759 -29.49 3.33 -53.97
N ARG A 760 -28.25 3.84 -53.99
CA ARG A 760 -27.54 4.29 -52.79
C ARG A 760 -26.54 5.39 -53.12
N VAL A 761 -26.45 6.39 -52.25
CA VAL A 761 -25.36 7.40 -52.25
C VAL A 761 -24.63 7.30 -50.92
N ALA A 762 -23.33 7.04 -50.94
CA ALA A 762 -22.45 7.12 -49.77
C ALA A 762 -21.61 8.39 -49.91
N VAL A 763 -21.51 9.19 -48.85
CA VAL A 763 -20.66 10.38 -48.80
C VAL A 763 -19.51 10.12 -47.84
N VAL A 764 -18.29 10.34 -48.32
CA VAL A 764 -17.07 10.31 -47.51
C VAL A 764 -16.51 11.72 -47.50
N ALA A 765 -16.77 12.46 -46.43
CA ALA A 765 -16.36 13.85 -46.29
C ALA A 765 -15.14 13.96 -45.38
N ALA A 766 -14.15 14.76 -45.74
CA ALA A 766 -12.95 14.91 -44.92
C ALA A 766 -12.37 16.33 -44.92
N ALA A 767 -11.87 16.78 -43.77
CA ALA A 767 -11.20 18.06 -43.56
C ALA A 767 -9.82 17.86 -42.92
N ALA A 768 -8.85 18.72 -43.23
CA ALA A 768 -7.62 18.80 -42.44
C ALA A 768 -7.90 19.55 -41.12
N GLY A 769 -7.49 18.97 -39.98
CA GLY A 769 -7.65 19.58 -38.65
C GLY A 769 -6.31 19.77 -37.92
N LEU A 770 -6.32 20.56 -36.84
CA LEU A 770 -5.14 20.87 -36.01
C LEU A 770 -4.57 19.63 -35.31
N ASP A 771 -5.43 18.67 -34.93
CA ASP A 771 -5.09 17.42 -34.23
C ASP A 771 -5.15 16.18 -35.16
N GLY A 772 -5.22 16.40 -36.48
CA GLY A 772 -5.42 15.34 -37.47
C GLY A 772 -6.63 15.61 -38.37
N ALA A 773 -6.78 14.84 -39.43
CA ALA A 773 -7.89 15.01 -40.36
C ALA A 773 -9.19 14.38 -39.83
N GLU A 774 -10.28 15.15 -39.88
CA GLU A 774 -11.63 14.67 -39.54
C GLU A 774 -12.25 13.99 -40.77
N VAL A 775 -12.86 12.82 -40.58
CA VAL A 775 -13.47 12.04 -41.66
C VAL A 775 -14.86 11.58 -41.25
N HIS A 776 -15.86 11.87 -42.08
CA HIS A 776 -17.23 11.40 -41.92
C HIS A 776 -17.60 10.43 -43.02
N HIS A 777 -18.26 9.34 -42.63
CA HIS A 777 -18.91 8.41 -43.55
C HIS A 777 -20.42 8.49 -43.32
N LEU A 778 -21.16 8.88 -44.35
CA LEU A 778 -22.61 9.03 -44.33
C LEU A 778 -23.20 8.26 -45.51
N SER A 779 -24.43 7.77 -45.41
CA SER A 779 -25.05 6.98 -46.48
C SER A 779 -26.54 7.21 -46.55
N TRP A 780 -27.07 7.23 -47.77
CA TRP A 780 -28.48 7.36 -48.09
C TRP A 780 -28.94 6.23 -49.01
N THR A 781 -30.17 5.78 -48.80
CA THR A 781 -30.87 4.84 -49.69
C THR A 781 -32.24 5.39 -50.04
N ARG A 782 -32.83 4.93 -51.15
CA ARG A 782 -34.20 5.34 -51.49
C ARG A 782 -35.23 4.63 -50.62
N ASP A 783 -36.25 5.37 -50.18
CA ASP A 783 -37.45 4.83 -49.56
C ASP A 783 -38.50 4.42 -50.61
N ASP A 784 -39.65 3.90 -50.16
CA ASP A 784 -40.75 3.47 -51.03
C ASP A 784 -41.35 4.62 -51.89
N THR A 785 -41.14 5.87 -51.49
CA THR A 785 -41.56 7.06 -52.25
C THR A 785 -40.54 7.46 -53.32
N GLY A 786 -39.36 6.85 -53.29
CA GLY A 786 -38.22 7.17 -54.15
C GLY A 786 -37.35 8.30 -53.62
N ALA A 787 -37.64 8.86 -52.44
CA ALA A 787 -36.81 9.88 -51.80
C ALA A 787 -35.61 9.26 -51.10
N PHE A 788 -34.47 9.96 -51.07
CA PHE A 788 -33.31 9.52 -50.31
C PHE A 788 -33.52 9.75 -48.81
N ARG A 789 -33.20 8.75 -47.99
CA ARG A 789 -33.15 8.86 -46.53
C ARG A 789 -31.83 8.34 -46.01
N GLU A 790 -31.30 9.02 -44.98
CA GLU A 790 -30.08 8.59 -44.30
C GLU A 790 -30.27 7.20 -43.69
N VAL A 791 -29.25 6.35 -43.83
CA VAL A 791 -29.13 5.06 -43.15
C VAL A 791 -28.21 5.24 -41.95
N THR A 792 -28.80 5.63 -40.81
CA THR A 792 -28.07 6.01 -39.58
C THR A 792 -27.19 4.89 -39.00
N VAL A 793 -27.52 3.62 -39.27
CA VAL A 793 -26.68 2.46 -38.88
C VAL A 793 -25.27 2.53 -39.49
N PHE A 794 -25.13 3.13 -40.67
CA PHE A 794 -23.84 3.32 -41.34
C PHE A 794 -23.18 4.67 -41.02
N ARG A 795 -23.72 5.46 -40.09
CA ARG A 795 -23.07 6.71 -39.71
C ARG A 795 -21.69 6.41 -39.13
N GLY A 796 -20.65 7.05 -39.66
CA GLY A 796 -19.24 6.78 -39.33
C GLY A 796 -18.68 5.50 -39.94
N LEU A 797 -19.41 4.82 -40.84
CA LEU A 797 -18.97 3.58 -41.47
C LEU A 797 -19.38 3.50 -42.95
N HIS A 798 -18.42 3.35 -43.87
CA HIS A 798 -18.78 3.17 -45.28
C HIS A 798 -19.62 1.89 -45.48
N PRO A 799 -20.68 1.87 -46.30
CA PRO A 799 -21.55 0.69 -46.47
C PRO A 799 -20.81 -0.58 -46.89
N MET A 800 -19.73 -0.46 -47.66
CA MET A 800 -18.90 -1.62 -48.01
C MET A 800 -18.04 -2.13 -46.84
N ILE A 801 -17.64 -1.25 -45.91
CA ILE A 801 -17.08 -1.67 -44.61
C ILE A 801 -18.14 -2.45 -43.84
N GLY A 802 -19.39 -1.95 -43.82
CA GLY A 802 -20.50 -2.63 -43.16
C GLY A 802 -20.78 -4.03 -43.72
N GLN A 803 -20.61 -4.20 -45.03
CA GLN A 803 -20.67 -5.52 -45.67
C GLN A 803 -19.51 -6.44 -45.21
N ARG A 804 -18.28 -5.93 -45.10
CA ARG A 804 -17.12 -6.70 -44.58
C ARG A 804 -17.32 -7.12 -43.13
N LEU A 805 -17.83 -6.20 -42.33
CA LEU A 805 -18.20 -6.43 -40.93
C LEU A 805 -19.48 -7.26 -40.78
N GLN A 806 -20.08 -7.73 -41.88
CA GLN A 806 -21.28 -8.55 -41.91
C GLN A 806 -22.48 -7.95 -41.18
N LEU A 807 -22.63 -6.62 -41.16
CA LEU A 807 -23.77 -5.95 -40.50
C LEU A 807 -25.13 -6.37 -41.07
N TRP A 808 -25.16 -6.88 -42.32
CA TRP A 808 -26.36 -7.47 -42.92
C TRP A 808 -26.92 -8.67 -42.13
N ARG A 809 -26.11 -9.33 -41.30
CA ARG A 809 -26.57 -10.43 -40.43
C ARG A 809 -27.47 -9.94 -39.27
N LEU A 810 -27.53 -8.63 -39.06
CA LEU A 810 -28.40 -8.00 -38.07
C LEU A 810 -29.75 -7.58 -38.67
N GLU A 811 -30.09 -7.99 -39.90
CA GLU A 811 -31.33 -7.59 -40.59
C GLU A 811 -32.63 -7.96 -39.85
N ASN A 812 -32.59 -8.96 -38.97
CA ASN A 812 -33.72 -9.38 -38.14
C ASN A 812 -33.82 -8.61 -36.81
N PHE A 813 -32.98 -7.58 -36.61
CA PHE A 813 -32.97 -6.73 -35.43
C PHE A 813 -33.26 -5.27 -35.81
N GLU A 814 -33.97 -4.58 -34.94
CA GLU A 814 -33.93 -3.12 -34.88
C GLU A 814 -32.60 -2.71 -34.23
N VAL A 815 -31.75 -2.05 -35.01
CA VAL A 815 -30.36 -1.75 -34.64
C VAL A 815 -30.19 -0.27 -34.35
N THR A 816 -29.79 0.07 -33.12
CA THR A 816 -29.45 1.44 -32.71
C THR A 816 -27.99 1.53 -32.31
N ARG A 817 -27.27 2.55 -32.77
CA ARG A 817 -25.87 2.76 -32.38
C ARG A 817 -25.80 3.39 -30.97
N VAL A 818 -24.95 2.85 -30.10
CA VAL A 818 -24.67 3.41 -28.76
C VAL A 818 -23.25 3.95 -28.67
N PRO A 819 -22.95 4.88 -27.75
CA PRO A 819 -21.60 5.41 -27.57
C PRO A 819 -20.60 4.30 -27.27
N GLY A 820 -19.52 4.24 -28.06
CA GLY A 820 -18.45 3.26 -27.94
C GLY A 820 -17.08 3.93 -27.90
N PRO A 821 -16.02 3.18 -27.57
CA PRO A 821 -14.64 3.61 -27.75
C PRO A 821 -14.34 3.97 -29.23
N GLU A 822 -13.26 4.69 -29.45
CA GLU A 822 -12.79 5.03 -30.81
C GLU A 822 -12.56 3.77 -31.65
N ASP A 823 -12.87 3.84 -32.95
CA ASP A 823 -12.81 2.72 -33.91
C ASP A 823 -13.63 1.45 -33.52
N VAL A 824 -14.49 1.53 -32.51
CA VAL A 824 -15.41 0.46 -32.10
C VAL A 824 -16.86 0.90 -32.29
N HIS A 825 -17.63 0.11 -33.02
CA HIS A 825 -19.05 0.33 -33.24
C HIS A 825 -19.86 -0.61 -32.35
N VAL A 826 -20.49 -0.05 -31.31
CA VAL A 826 -21.38 -0.80 -30.42
C VAL A 826 -22.83 -0.55 -30.85
N PHE A 827 -23.55 -1.65 -31.05
CA PHE A 827 -24.95 -1.66 -31.47
C PHE A 827 -25.82 -2.30 -30.40
N ASP A 828 -26.95 -1.66 -30.14
CA ASP A 828 -28.08 -2.17 -29.40
C ASP A 828 -29.04 -2.81 -30.39
N CYS A 829 -29.27 -4.11 -30.25
CA CYS A 829 -30.03 -4.92 -31.19
C CYS A 829 -31.25 -5.52 -30.49
N VAL A 830 -32.45 -5.14 -30.92
CA VAL A 830 -33.72 -5.69 -30.43
C VAL A 830 -34.36 -6.51 -31.54
N SER A 831 -34.67 -7.78 -31.31
CA SER A 831 -35.25 -8.63 -32.34
C SER A 831 -36.62 -8.10 -32.81
N VAL A 832 -36.82 -8.08 -34.13
CA VAL A 832 -38.08 -7.62 -34.76
C VAL A 832 -39.22 -8.61 -34.51
N GLU A 833 -38.91 -9.90 -34.32
CA GLU A 833 -39.90 -10.96 -34.06
C GLU A 833 -40.16 -11.17 -32.56
N GLN A 834 -39.15 -10.96 -31.71
CA GLN A 834 -39.17 -11.27 -30.29
C GLN A 834 -38.61 -10.12 -29.47
N SER A 835 -39.46 -9.21 -28.99
CA SER A 835 -39.02 -8.01 -28.25
C SER A 835 -38.25 -8.27 -26.95
N GLY A 836 -38.26 -9.51 -26.42
CA GLY A 836 -37.45 -9.91 -25.27
C GLY A 836 -36.04 -10.40 -25.61
N ASP A 837 -35.70 -10.56 -26.90
CA ASP A 837 -34.35 -10.88 -27.36
C ASP A 837 -33.60 -9.58 -27.68
N GLU A 838 -32.95 -9.05 -26.64
CA GLU A 838 -32.10 -7.88 -26.69
C GLU A 838 -30.63 -8.31 -26.64
N ARG A 839 -29.76 -7.67 -27.43
CA ARG A 839 -28.34 -8.00 -27.53
C ARG A 839 -27.49 -6.76 -27.75
N LEU A 840 -26.30 -6.74 -27.16
CA LEU A 840 -25.24 -5.81 -27.54
C LEU A 840 -24.28 -6.48 -28.52
N VAL A 841 -24.05 -5.84 -29.66
CA VAL A 841 -23.12 -6.30 -30.69
C VAL A 841 -22.03 -5.26 -30.89
N ALA A 842 -20.80 -5.60 -30.50
CA ALA A 842 -19.63 -4.75 -30.75
C ALA A 842 -18.90 -5.20 -32.01
N VAL A 843 -18.57 -4.25 -32.88
CA VAL A 843 -18.00 -4.53 -34.20
C VAL A 843 -16.83 -3.58 -34.46
N ALA A 844 -15.69 -4.12 -34.90
CA ALA A 844 -14.50 -3.32 -35.17
C ALA A 844 -13.62 -3.93 -36.28
N GLU A 845 -12.87 -3.09 -36.98
CA GLU A 845 -11.81 -3.52 -37.89
C GLU A 845 -10.47 -3.54 -37.14
N VAL A 846 -9.73 -4.64 -37.28
CA VAL A 846 -8.37 -4.78 -36.78
C VAL A 846 -7.44 -4.47 -37.95
N ARG A 847 -6.86 -3.26 -37.90
CA ARG A 847 -6.07 -2.72 -39.01
C ARG A 847 -4.60 -3.17 -38.96
N ASP A 848 -4.10 -3.56 -37.80
CA ASP A 848 -2.75 -4.10 -37.61
C ASP A 848 -2.83 -5.38 -36.77
N ILE A 849 -1.98 -6.36 -37.08
CA ILE A 849 -1.91 -7.63 -36.38
C ILE A 849 -0.47 -8.15 -36.34
N THR A 850 0.50 -7.23 -36.28
CA THR A 850 1.92 -7.54 -36.16
C THR A 850 2.17 -8.50 -34.99
N PRO A 851 2.64 -9.73 -35.25
CA PRO A 851 2.85 -10.73 -34.21
C PRO A 851 4.07 -10.40 -33.36
N VAL A 852 3.90 -10.37 -32.04
CA VAL A 852 5.03 -10.29 -31.11
C VAL A 852 5.47 -11.70 -30.78
N ARG A 853 6.73 -12.02 -31.06
CA ARG A 853 7.33 -13.35 -30.85
C ARG A 853 8.44 -13.29 -29.80
N ASP A 854 8.65 -14.38 -29.08
CA ASP A 854 9.75 -14.50 -28.12
C ASP A 854 11.10 -14.79 -28.79
N ALA A 855 12.17 -14.88 -27.99
CA ALA A 855 13.51 -15.20 -28.47
C ALA A 855 13.63 -16.61 -29.11
N THR A 856 12.64 -17.47 -28.92
CA THR A 856 12.54 -18.81 -29.53
C THR A 856 11.68 -18.84 -30.79
N GLY A 857 11.06 -17.70 -31.14
CA GLY A 857 10.18 -17.54 -32.30
C GLY A 857 8.70 -17.87 -32.03
N ALA A 858 8.32 -18.23 -30.80
CA ALA A 858 6.94 -18.55 -30.45
C ALA A 858 6.08 -17.28 -30.32
N LEU A 859 4.82 -17.35 -30.75
CA LEU A 859 3.89 -16.21 -30.68
C LEU A 859 3.53 -15.87 -29.22
N ILE A 860 3.96 -14.70 -28.76
CA ILE A 860 3.63 -14.16 -27.44
C ILE A 860 2.25 -13.49 -27.48
N ALA A 861 2.03 -12.55 -28.39
CA ALA A 861 0.83 -11.71 -28.36
C ALA A 861 0.47 -11.16 -29.73
N LEU A 862 -0.80 -10.75 -29.86
CA LEU A 862 -1.31 -9.96 -30.99
C LEU A 862 -1.87 -8.63 -30.45
N PRO A 863 -1.01 -7.67 -30.08
CA PRO A 863 -1.39 -6.54 -29.22
C PRO A 863 -2.59 -5.74 -29.71
N GLU A 864 -2.65 -5.46 -31.01
CA GLU A 864 -3.74 -4.70 -31.62
C GLU A 864 -5.05 -5.49 -31.70
N LEU A 865 -5.00 -6.78 -32.02
CA LEU A 865 -6.18 -7.65 -31.96
C LEU A 865 -6.73 -7.72 -30.53
N GLU A 866 -5.84 -7.90 -29.55
CA GLU A 866 -6.18 -7.97 -28.13
C GLU A 866 -6.75 -6.65 -27.63
N HIS A 867 -6.14 -5.53 -28.00
CA HIS A 867 -6.61 -4.19 -27.66
C HIS A 867 -7.99 -3.90 -28.24
N VAL A 868 -8.20 -4.16 -29.53
CA VAL A 868 -9.50 -3.95 -30.18
C VAL A 868 -10.57 -4.83 -29.55
N LEU A 869 -10.26 -6.08 -29.22
CA LEU A 869 -11.18 -6.95 -28.49
C LEU A 869 -11.52 -6.38 -27.11
N VAL A 870 -10.53 -5.93 -26.34
CA VAL A 870 -10.76 -5.31 -25.03
C VAL A 870 -11.61 -4.05 -25.15
N SER A 871 -11.35 -3.19 -26.14
CA SER A 871 -12.15 -2.00 -26.43
C SER A 871 -13.59 -2.37 -26.78
N CYS A 872 -13.82 -3.41 -27.58
CA CYS A 872 -15.17 -3.96 -27.81
C CYS A 872 -15.86 -4.39 -26.51
N LEU A 873 -15.17 -5.14 -25.66
CA LEU A 873 -15.71 -5.60 -24.38
C LEU A 873 -15.98 -4.44 -23.41
N ASP A 874 -15.14 -3.39 -23.43
CA ASP A 874 -15.35 -2.18 -22.64
C ASP A 874 -16.54 -1.36 -23.12
N GLY A 875 -16.75 -1.29 -24.44
CA GLY A 875 -17.95 -0.69 -25.01
C GLY A 875 -19.22 -1.40 -24.51
N ILE A 876 -19.22 -2.73 -24.52
CA ILE A 876 -20.31 -3.54 -23.97
C ILE A 876 -20.45 -3.28 -22.46
N ARG A 877 -19.38 -3.32 -21.67
CA ARG A 877 -19.40 -3.05 -20.21
C ARG A 877 -19.99 -1.70 -19.88
N ARG A 878 -19.57 -0.63 -20.57
CA ARG A 878 -20.11 0.71 -20.37
C ARG A 878 -21.61 0.70 -20.58
N SER A 879 -22.08 0.13 -21.70
CA SER A 879 -23.51 0.07 -22.01
C SER A 879 -24.31 -0.75 -21.00
N LEU A 880 -23.75 -1.85 -20.46
CA LEU A 880 -24.36 -2.66 -19.40
C LEU A 880 -24.39 -1.93 -18.04
N SER A 881 -23.42 -1.04 -17.78
CA SER A 881 -23.32 -0.31 -16.52
C SER A 881 -24.32 0.85 -16.42
N THR A 882 -24.62 1.50 -17.54
CA THR A 882 -25.50 2.68 -17.60
C THR A 882 -26.97 2.33 -17.38
N ASP A 883 -27.41 1.11 -17.72
CA ASP A 883 -28.81 0.67 -17.56
C ASP A 883 -28.91 -0.64 -16.78
N ARG A 884 -29.51 -0.58 -15.59
CA ARG A 884 -29.71 -1.75 -14.72
C ARG A 884 -30.56 -2.86 -15.36
N ARG A 885 -31.41 -2.54 -16.35
CA ARG A 885 -32.20 -3.56 -17.08
C ARG A 885 -31.31 -4.43 -17.96
N ARG A 886 -30.20 -3.89 -18.47
CA ARG A 886 -29.29 -4.56 -19.42
C ARG A 886 -28.28 -5.50 -18.75
N ARG A 887 -28.13 -5.49 -17.42
CA ARG A 887 -27.15 -6.35 -16.71
C ARG A 887 -27.40 -7.87 -16.85
N ARG A 888 -28.49 -8.29 -17.48
CA ARG A 888 -28.90 -9.70 -17.65
C ARG A 888 -28.89 -10.17 -19.11
N LEU A 889 -28.30 -9.41 -20.03
CA LEU A 889 -28.21 -9.84 -21.44
C LEU A 889 -27.21 -10.99 -21.54
N GLU A 890 -27.64 -12.14 -22.07
CA GLU A 890 -26.86 -13.40 -22.14
C GLU A 890 -26.37 -13.74 -23.56
N TRP A 891 -26.74 -12.92 -24.58
CA TRP A 891 -26.45 -13.20 -25.99
C TRP A 891 -25.69 -12.09 -26.73
N ASN A 892 -24.82 -11.38 -26.00
CA ASN A 892 -23.98 -10.33 -26.57
C ASN A 892 -22.92 -10.93 -27.51
N ARG A 893 -22.48 -10.15 -28.50
CA ARG A 893 -21.56 -10.62 -29.54
C ARG A 893 -20.45 -9.62 -29.82
N VAL A 894 -19.29 -10.13 -30.21
CA VAL A 894 -18.18 -9.32 -30.75
C VAL A 894 -17.82 -9.82 -32.14
N MET A 895 -17.68 -8.91 -33.11
CA MET A 895 -17.33 -9.22 -34.49
C MET A 895 -16.14 -8.38 -34.92
N LEU A 896 -15.00 -9.04 -35.13
CA LEU A 896 -13.74 -8.42 -35.53
C LEU A 896 -13.39 -8.82 -36.96
N PHE A 897 -12.99 -7.85 -37.76
CA PHE A 897 -12.48 -8.07 -39.11
C PHE A 897 -11.01 -7.66 -39.20
N VAL A 898 -10.12 -8.64 -39.37
CA VAL A 898 -8.68 -8.43 -39.57
C VAL A 898 -8.43 -8.11 -41.03
N TRP A 899 -7.94 -6.89 -41.26
CA TRP A 899 -7.73 -6.34 -42.58
C TRP A 899 -6.45 -6.83 -43.30
N PRO A 900 -5.27 -6.88 -42.64
CA PRO A 900 -4.06 -7.42 -43.26
C PRO A 900 -4.12 -8.94 -43.41
N THR A 901 -3.39 -9.47 -44.41
CA THR A 901 -3.13 -10.91 -44.51
C THR A 901 -2.02 -11.28 -43.54
N VAL A 902 -2.17 -12.38 -42.82
CA VAL A 902 -1.31 -12.70 -41.68
C VAL A 902 -0.63 -14.06 -41.84
N GLU A 903 0.66 -14.12 -41.54
CA GLU A 903 1.44 -15.37 -41.51
C GLU A 903 1.49 -15.95 -40.09
N ILE A 904 0.43 -16.69 -39.72
CA ILE A 904 0.30 -17.34 -38.41
C ILE A 904 -0.33 -18.72 -38.59
N SER A 905 0.15 -19.71 -37.85
CA SER A 905 -0.42 -21.07 -37.85
C SER A 905 -1.73 -21.16 -37.05
N LEU A 906 -2.57 -22.14 -37.38
CA LEU A 906 -3.86 -22.33 -36.69
C LEU A 906 -3.70 -22.64 -35.18
N GLU A 907 -2.62 -23.32 -34.80
CA GLU A 907 -2.27 -23.63 -33.41
C GLU A 907 -1.95 -22.36 -32.61
N GLU A 908 -1.15 -21.46 -33.18
CA GLU A 908 -0.80 -20.18 -32.56
C GLU A 908 -2.03 -19.29 -32.33
N VAL A 909 -2.96 -19.24 -33.30
CA VAL A 909 -4.23 -18.50 -33.13
C VAL A 909 -5.05 -19.08 -31.97
N THR A 910 -5.06 -20.41 -31.82
CA THR A 910 -5.80 -21.09 -30.75
C THR A 910 -5.23 -20.76 -29.38
N GLU A 911 -3.90 -20.65 -29.25
CA GLU A 911 -3.26 -20.27 -27.98
C GLU A 911 -3.49 -18.82 -27.58
N VAL A 912 -3.50 -17.89 -28.54
CA VAL A 912 -3.91 -16.49 -28.27
C VAL A 912 -5.37 -16.45 -27.85
N ALA A 913 -6.24 -17.19 -28.55
CA ALA A 913 -7.66 -17.22 -28.25
C ALA A 913 -7.95 -17.73 -26.82
N LYS A 914 -7.30 -18.81 -26.36
CA LYS A 914 -7.42 -19.34 -24.99
C LYS A 914 -7.10 -18.30 -23.92
N ARG A 915 -6.10 -17.45 -24.15
CA ARG A 915 -5.71 -16.37 -23.22
C ARG A 915 -6.73 -15.25 -23.13
N LEU A 916 -7.52 -15.04 -24.19
CA LEU A 916 -8.52 -13.97 -24.26
C LEU A 916 -9.90 -14.41 -23.75
N VAL A 917 -10.19 -15.71 -23.68
CA VAL A 917 -11.45 -16.26 -23.18
C VAL A 917 -11.84 -15.68 -21.81
N PRO A 918 -10.95 -15.59 -20.79
CA PRO A 918 -11.32 -15.10 -19.47
C PRO A 918 -11.81 -13.65 -19.44
N LEU A 919 -11.50 -12.84 -20.47
CA LEU A 919 -11.89 -11.42 -20.55
C LEU A 919 -13.38 -11.21 -20.85
N THR A 920 -14.05 -12.21 -21.42
CA THR A 920 -15.48 -12.13 -21.79
C THR A 920 -16.41 -12.52 -20.63
N ASN A 921 -15.87 -13.04 -19.53
CA ASN A 921 -16.64 -13.52 -18.39
C ASN A 921 -17.50 -12.41 -17.76
N GLY A 922 -18.75 -12.76 -17.45
CA GLY A 922 -19.70 -11.84 -16.79
C GLY A 922 -20.31 -10.78 -17.71
N LEU A 923 -20.09 -10.86 -19.03
CA LEU A 923 -20.64 -9.94 -20.03
C LEU A 923 -21.73 -10.57 -20.91
N GLY A 924 -22.15 -11.81 -20.62
CA GLY A 924 -23.13 -12.53 -21.42
C GLY A 924 -22.74 -12.66 -22.89
N ILE A 925 -21.45 -12.91 -23.16
CA ILE A 925 -20.94 -13.06 -24.53
C ILE A 925 -21.26 -14.47 -25.02
N GLU A 926 -22.15 -14.58 -26.00
CA GLU A 926 -22.42 -15.85 -26.70
C GLU A 926 -21.26 -16.20 -27.62
N GLN A 927 -20.75 -15.20 -28.35
CA GLN A 927 -19.83 -15.43 -29.44
C GLN A 927 -18.88 -14.25 -29.69
N VAL A 928 -17.59 -14.58 -29.86
CA VAL A 928 -16.60 -13.71 -30.51
C VAL A 928 -16.25 -14.29 -31.88
N LEU A 929 -16.45 -13.50 -32.92
CA LEU A 929 -16.16 -13.83 -34.31
C LEU A 929 -14.94 -13.02 -34.77
N VAL A 930 -13.88 -13.68 -35.22
CA VAL A 930 -12.72 -13.01 -35.83
C VAL A 930 -12.59 -13.52 -37.26
N GLN A 931 -12.73 -12.63 -38.23
CA GLN A 931 -12.62 -12.95 -39.66
C GLN A 931 -11.39 -12.28 -40.25
N GLY A 932 -10.63 -12.98 -41.08
CA GLY A 932 -9.45 -12.43 -41.73
C GLY A 932 -8.91 -13.37 -42.81
N ARG A 933 -7.77 -12.99 -43.38
CA ARG A 933 -7.04 -13.81 -44.36
C ARG A 933 -5.73 -14.27 -43.75
N VAL A 934 -5.48 -15.57 -43.80
CA VAL A 934 -4.29 -16.19 -43.21
C VAL A 934 -3.51 -16.91 -44.30
N THR A 935 -2.20 -16.73 -44.29
CA THR A 935 -1.25 -17.48 -45.11
C THR A 935 -0.53 -18.48 -44.23
N ASP A 936 -0.62 -19.76 -44.56
CA ASP A 936 0.06 -20.81 -43.80
C ASP A 936 1.59 -20.71 -44.04
N PRO A 937 2.44 -20.56 -43.00
CA PRO A 937 3.88 -20.41 -43.17
C PRO A 937 4.56 -21.64 -43.79
N GLY A 938 3.95 -22.82 -43.67
CA GLY A 938 4.47 -24.09 -44.19
C GLY A 938 4.05 -24.39 -45.62
N SER A 939 2.82 -24.05 -46.03
CA SER A 939 2.33 -24.32 -47.40
C SER A 939 2.36 -23.10 -48.33
N GLY A 940 2.38 -21.88 -47.80
CA GLY A 940 2.25 -20.64 -48.56
C GLY A 940 0.83 -20.38 -49.10
N ASP A 941 -0.13 -21.27 -48.81
CA ASP A 941 -1.50 -21.09 -49.25
C ASP A 941 -2.19 -20.00 -48.43
N THR A 942 -2.92 -19.14 -49.13
CA THR A 942 -3.67 -18.04 -48.52
C THR A 942 -5.17 -18.35 -48.55
N ALA A 943 -5.81 -18.37 -47.39
CA ALA A 943 -7.23 -18.68 -47.25
C ALA A 943 -7.97 -17.61 -46.44
N ASP A 944 -9.25 -17.40 -46.75
CA ASP A 944 -10.15 -16.61 -45.91
C ASP A 944 -10.63 -17.50 -44.75
N VAL A 945 -10.35 -17.08 -43.51
CA VAL A 945 -10.62 -17.86 -42.31
C VAL A 945 -11.59 -17.11 -41.40
N VAL A 946 -12.49 -17.86 -40.77
CA VAL A 946 -13.41 -17.37 -39.73
C VAL A 946 -13.17 -18.15 -38.45
N PHE A 947 -12.58 -17.49 -37.46
CA PHE A 947 -12.43 -18.02 -36.12
C PHE A 947 -13.66 -17.71 -35.30
N ARG A 948 -14.21 -18.75 -34.65
CA ARG A 948 -15.38 -18.65 -33.80
C ARG A 948 -15.03 -19.13 -32.40
N LEU A 949 -15.08 -18.21 -31.45
CA LEU A 949 -15.09 -18.51 -30.02
C LEU A 949 -16.54 -18.49 -29.56
N GLY A 950 -17.09 -19.69 -29.30
CA GLY A 950 -18.42 -19.86 -28.74
C GLY A 950 -18.34 -20.31 -27.30
N TYR A 951 -19.20 -19.76 -26.45
CA TYR A 951 -19.35 -20.15 -25.05
C TYR A 951 -20.55 -21.09 -24.98
N GLN A 952 -20.33 -22.36 -24.61
CA GLN A 952 -21.41 -23.34 -24.40
C GLN A 952 -22.05 -23.19 -23.03
#